data_AF-A0A7W7CH90-F1
#
_entry.id   AF-A0A7W7CH90-F1
#
_cell.length_a   1.000
_cell.length_b   1.000
_cell.length_c   1.000
_cell.angle_alpha   90.00
_cell.angle_beta   90.00
_cell.angle_gamma   90.00
#
_symmetry.space_group_name_H-M   'P 1'
#
loop_
_entity.id
_entity.type
_entity.pdbx_description
1 polymer ?
#
loop_
_entity_poly.entity_id
_entity_poly.type
_entity_poly.pdbx_seq_one_letter_code
_entity_poly.pdbx_strand_id
1 'polypeptide(L)'
;MHWKQLRRLTTALLAIGLVSAGLTPATALAAPADLARGKPIEASSVTQNYVATNANDGNIGSYWESAGYPATLTVKLGSNADLESVVIKLNPDPIWGPRTQSIQVLGRDQAASGFSSLRERADYQFSPSGNQNSITIPVTGRAADLRLQFFGNTGAPGGQVGELQVIGTPAPNPDLTVSTVSWSPASPSETDPITLTAQVRNIGSAPAGATTVNFSLGGAVVGTAPVGALAAGGTASVSVNAGTRAVGSYQVSALVDPANTIVEQNDANNGLTAPNQLTVGQAPGPDLEVLGVTSNPTSPAVGAQVSFAVQLRNRGTSAAGNTVTRIAVGGTTLNTPTGPIAAGAETTVAINGTWTATSGGATITATADATGVLAETNENNNSLARSIVVGRGAAVPYVEYEAEAARYQGQLLTADPLRTFGHTNFATESSGRQSVRLNSTGQFVEFTSANQANSIVVRNSIPDAPGGGGIEATISLYVNDTFVRKLTLSSRHSWLYGNSDGPESLTNNPQGDARRLFDESHALLAGSYPPGTRFKLQRDAGDSAQFYIIDLIDLEQVAPAANQPAGCTSITNYGAVPNDGNDDTDAIQRAVTDDQNGVIGCVWIPAGQWRQEKKILTKDPLGRGPHNQVGISNVTIRGAGMWHSQLYTLTQPHLATGGINHPHEGNFGFDIDKNTQISDIAIFGSGRIRGGDGNAEGGVGLNGRFGTGTKISNVWIEHANVGVWVGRDFDNIPELWGPGDGLEFSGMRIRNTYADGINFTNGTRNSTVFNSSFRTTGDDALAVWANKYVKNQAVDIAHDNKFLNNTIQLPWRANGIAVYGGYGNRIENNLIYDTMNYPGIMLATDHDPLPFSGQTLIANNALHRCGGVFWGEAQEFGAITLFPQNLPIPGVVIRDTEVLDSTYDGIQFKTGGGEMPNVAITNVRIDKSNNGAGILAMGGARGSATLTNVTITNSAKGNIVREPGSSFVINGD
;
A
#
# COMPACT_ATOMS: atom_id res chain seq x y z
N MET A 1 -33.08 30.80 -55.67
CA MET A 1 -31.94 31.56 -55.11
C MET A 1 -30.68 30.73 -55.36
N HIS A 2 -29.97 30.86 -56.49
CA HIS A 2 -28.94 31.89 -56.79
C HIS A 2 -27.97 32.11 -55.63
N TRP A 3 -26.65 32.02 -55.71
CA TRP A 3 -25.64 31.69 -56.75
C TRP A 3 -24.31 31.68 -55.97
N LYS A 4 -23.37 30.77 -56.27
CA LYS A 4 -21.89 30.99 -56.28
C LYS A 4 -21.12 29.66 -56.42
N GLN A 5 -20.89 29.30 -57.68
CA GLN A 5 -19.71 28.56 -58.15
C GLN A 5 -19.07 29.41 -59.27
N LEU A 6 -17.77 29.18 -59.52
CA LEU A 6 -16.86 29.78 -60.53
C LEU A 6 -16.25 31.16 -60.21
N ARG A 7 -14.94 31.17 -59.90
CA ARG A 7 -13.86 31.73 -60.75
C ARG A 7 -12.49 31.54 -60.08
N ARG A 8 -11.85 30.40 -60.37
CA ARG A 8 -10.38 30.28 -60.53
C ARG A 8 -10.07 30.61 -62.00
N LEU A 9 -8.86 31.11 -62.27
CA LEU A 9 -8.35 31.69 -63.54
C LEU A 9 -8.63 33.20 -63.74
N THR A 10 -7.72 34.03 -63.24
CA THR A 10 -7.10 35.17 -63.98
C THR A 10 -6.11 35.91 -63.08
N THR A 11 -4.86 35.44 -63.03
CA THR A 11 -3.62 36.25 -62.81
C THR A 11 -2.40 35.34 -62.93
N ALA A 12 -2.24 34.73 -64.11
CA ALA A 12 -1.06 33.98 -64.50
C ALA A 12 -0.72 34.33 -65.95
N LEU A 13 -0.42 35.60 -66.22
CA LEU A 13 0.16 36.10 -67.50
C LEU A 13 0.39 37.62 -67.43
N LEU A 14 1.34 38.08 -66.60
CA LEU A 14 2.09 39.32 -66.85
C LEU A 14 3.32 39.43 -65.92
N ALA A 15 4.32 38.58 -66.13
CA ALA A 15 5.71 38.83 -65.70
C ALA A 15 6.68 37.85 -66.38
N ILE A 16 6.54 37.65 -67.69
CA ILE A 16 7.65 37.19 -68.54
C ILE A 16 7.95 38.39 -69.44
N GLY A 17 8.96 39.17 -69.04
CA GLY A 17 9.37 40.36 -69.76
C GLY A 17 10.12 41.31 -68.85
N LEU A 18 11.35 40.91 -68.44
CA LEU A 18 12.51 41.75 -68.16
C LEU A 18 13.55 40.94 -67.36
N VAL A 19 14.22 40.02 -68.05
CA VAL A 19 15.64 39.69 -67.77
C VAL A 19 16.44 40.48 -68.80
N SER A 20 16.61 41.78 -68.54
CA SER A 20 17.55 42.64 -69.29
C SER A 20 17.79 43.97 -68.57
N ALA A 21 18.01 43.90 -67.26
CA ALA A 21 18.80 44.87 -66.50
C ALA A 21 19.20 44.16 -65.20
N GLY A 22 20.49 43.90 -65.00
CA GLY A 22 21.04 43.24 -63.81
C GLY A 22 20.88 44.07 -62.54
N LEU A 23 19.65 44.19 -62.05
CA LEU A 23 19.33 44.77 -60.75
C LEU A 23 18.86 43.63 -59.86
N THR A 24 19.77 43.17 -59.00
CA THR A 24 19.42 42.39 -57.81
C THR A 24 18.38 43.17 -57.02
N PRO A 25 17.33 42.53 -56.45
CA PRO A 25 16.59 43.17 -55.39
C PRO A 25 17.61 43.42 -54.27
N ALA A 26 17.87 44.68 -53.96
CA ALA A 26 18.57 45.00 -52.72
C ALA A 26 17.75 44.36 -51.60
N THR A 27 18.33 43.36 -50.93
CA THR A 27 17.82 42.86 -49.67
C THR A 27 17.65 44.09 -48.78
N ALA A 28 16.41 44.46 -48.47
CA ALA A 28 16.16 45.45 -47.44
C ALA A 28 16.85 44.92 -46.18
N LEU A 29 17.95 45.57 -45.77
CA LEU A 29 18.58 45.29 -44.48
C LEU A 29 17.47 45.47 -43.44
N ALA A 30 17.19 44.41 -42.68
CA ALA A 30 16.26 44.48 -41.57
C ALA A 30 16.70 45.64 -40.67
N ALA A 31 15.77 46.53 -40.31
CA ALA A 31 16.09 47.63 -39.42
C ALA A 31 16.62 47.05 -38.09
N PRO A 32 17.67 47.64 -37.49
CA PRO A 32 18.17 47.22 -36.19
C PRO A 32 17.03 47.21 -35.16
N ALA A 33 16.89 46.08 -34.46
CA ALA A 33 15.83 45.85 -33.49
C ALA A 33 16.42 45.49 -32.13
N ASP A 34 15.61 45.60 -31.08
CA ASP A 34 15.97 45.08 -29.77
C ASP A 34 15.85 43.56 -29.75
N LEU A 35 17.00 42.89 -29.66
CA LEU A 35 17.13 41.44 -29.69
C LEU A 35 17.10 40.80 -28.30
N ALA A 36 17.11 41.60 -27.22
CA ALA A 36 17.20 41.09 -25.85
C ALA A 36 15.84 40.82 -25.20
N ARG A 37 14.79 41.52 -25.64
CA ARG A 37 13.46 41.46 -25.01
C ARG A 37 12.88 40.05 -24.98
N GLY A 38 12.51 39.58 -23.79
CA GLY A 38 11.91 38.26 -23.57
C GLY A 38 12.85 37.06 -23.81
N LYS A 39 14.14 37.30 -24.08
CA LYS A 39 15.13 36.23 -24.24
C LYS A 39 15.61 35.69 -22.89
N PRO A 40 16.16 34.47 -22.84
CA PRO A 40 16.81 33.96 -21.63
C PRO A 40 17.92 34.91 -21.14
N ILE A 41 17.87 35.28 -19.86
CA ILE A 41 18.84 36.18 -19.22
C ILE A 41 19.26 35.62 -17.86
N GLU A 42 20.56 35.65 -17.57
CA GLU A 42 21.17 35.06 -16.38
C GLU A 42 22.11 36.06 -15.69
N ALA A 43 22.17 36.03 -14.36
CA ALA A 43 23.05 36.91 -13.58
C ALA A 43 23.97 36.11 -12.64
N SER A 44 25.15 36.65 -12.33
CA SER A 44 26.09 36.02 -11.38
C SER A 44 25.56 35.98 -9.95
N SER A 45 24.70 36.93 -9.59
CA SER A 45 24.07 37.02 -8.28
C SER A 45 22.83 37.92 -8.36
N VAL A 46 21.98 37.82 -7.33
CA VAL A 46 20.84 38.69 -7.12
C VAL A 46 20.78 39.08 -5.65
N THR A 47 20.19 40.24 -5.35
CA THR A 47 19.76 40.59 -3.99
C THR A 47 18.23 40.64 -3.93
N GLN A 48 17.67 40.17 -2.82
CA GLN A 48 16.22 40.09 -2.61
C GLN A 48 15.50 39.40 -3.79
N ASN A 49 14.45 40.01 -4.33
CA ASN A 49 13.65 39.53 -5.46
C ASN A 49 13.96 40.28 -6.78
N TYR A 50 15.05 41.05 -6.87
CA TYR A 50 15.47 41.77 -8.07
C TYR A 50 16.21 40.85 -9.05
N VAL A 51 15.46 39.93 -9.66
CA VAL A 51 15.97 38.84 -10.50
C VAL A 51 16.34 39.30 -11.92
N ALA A 52 17.18 38.51 -12.62
CA ALA A 52 17.70 38.84 -13.95
C ALA A 52 16.62 39.10 -15.01
N THR A 53 15.52 38.34 -14.97
CA THR A 53 14.39 38.47 -15.94
C THR A 53 13.69 39.82 -15.89
N ASN A 54 13.84 40.56 -14.79
CA ASN A 54 13.32 41.93 -14.68
C ASN A 54 14.05 42.92 -15.60
N ALA A 55 15.24 42.56 -16.09
CA ALA A 55 16.06 43.46 -16.91
C ALA A 55 15.75 43.35 -18.41
N ASN A 56 14.82 42.51 -18.86
CA ASN A 56 14.42 42.42 -20.28
C ASN A 56 12.94 42.05 -20.47
N ASP A 57 12.11 42.33 -19.47
CA ASP A 57 10.66 42.09 -19.48
C ASP A 57 9.89 43.22 -20.20
N GLY A 58 10.57 44.33 -20.53
CA GLY A 58 9.97 45.52 -21.14
C GLY A 58 9.26 46.43 -20.12
N ASN A 59 9.51 46.25 -18.82
CA ASN A 59 8.93 47.04 -17.75
C ASN A 59 10.03 47.76 -16.93
N ILE A 60 10.22 49.06 -17.20
CA ILE A 60 11.24 49.87 -16.50
C ILE A 60 10.95 50.11 -15.00
N GLY A 61 9.78 49.69 -14.51
CA GLY A 61 9.42 49.73 -13.09
C GLY A 61 9.99 48.57 -12.27
N SER A 62 10.34 47.45 -12.91
CA SER A 62 11.10 46.34 -12.34
C SER A 62 12.60 46.52 -12.64
N TYR A 63 13.46 45.84 -11.87
CA TYR A 63 14.90 45.83 -12.14
C TYR A 63 15.58 44.59 -11.58
N TRP A 64 16.75 44.30 -12.13
CA TRP A 64 17.75 43.39 -11.58
C TRP A 64 18.75 44.15 -10.72
N GLU A 65 19.16 43.57 -9.59
CA GLU A 65 20.26 44.07 -8.76
C GLU A 65 21.19 42.94 -8.28
N SER A 66 22.50 43.13 -8.43
CA SER A 66 23.50 42.18 -7.94
C SER A 66 23.72 42.26 -6.43
N ALA A 67 24.26 41.20 -5.83
CA ALA A 67 24.63 41.19 -4.40
C ALA A 67 25.95 41.95 -4.08
N GLY A 68 26.64 42.49 -5.08
CA GLY A 68 27.96 43.14 -4.96
C GLY A 68 28.76 43.10 -6.27
N TYR A 69 30.07 43.37 -6.21
CA TYR A 69 30.99 43.39 -7.36
C TYR A 69 32.15 42.39 -7.22
N PRO A 70 32.73 41.91 -8.35
CA PRO A 70 32.22 42.07 -9.71
C PRO A 70 30.93 41.26 -9.93
N ALA A 71 30.04 41.76 -10.78
CA ALA A 71 28.80 41.06 -11.14
C ALA A 71 28.59 41.02 -12.65
N THR A 72 27.86 40.02 -13.12
CA THR A 72 27.53 39.86 -14.55
C THR A 72 26.04 39.70 -14.77
N LEU A 73 25.57 40.19 -15.92
CA LEU A 73 24.23 39.98 -16.45
C LEU A 73 24.36 39.62 -17.94
N THR A 74 23.91 38.43 -18.32
CA THR A 74 24.12 37.85 -19.66
C THR A 74 22.79 37.52 -20.31
N VAL A 75 22.52 38.07 -21.50
CA VAL A 75 21.36 37.73 -22.33
C VAL A 75 21.79 36.82 -23.48
N LYS A 76 21.03 35.75 -23.72
CA LYS A 76 21.26 34.77 -24.80
C LYS A 76 20.35 35.10 -25.98
N LEU A 77 20.91 35.62 -27.06
CA LEU A 77 20.15 36.08 -28.24
C LEU A 77 19.58 34.91 -29.07
N GLY A 78 20.17 33.72 -28.93
CA GLY A 78 19.80 32.48 -29.62
C GLY A 78 20.81 32.12 -30.70
N SER A 79 21.02 33.04 -31.65
CA SER A 79 22.07 32.95 -32.68
C SER A 79 22.92 34.20 -32.70
N ASN A 80 24.01 34.17 -33.45
CA ASN A 80 24.81 35.35 -33.73
C ASN A 80 23.94 36.47 -34.30
N ALA A 81 24.17 37.67 -33.79
CA ALA A 81 23.66 38.92 -34.32
C ALA A 81 24.80 39.91 -34.52
N ASP A 82 24.70 40.73 -35.57
CA ASP A 82 25.58 41.87 -35.78
C ASP A 82 25.08 43.01 -34.88
N LEU A 83 25.89 43.38 -33.89
CA LEU A 83 25.51 44.32 -32.83
C LEU A 83 25.93 45.75 -33.17
N GLU A 84 25.06 46.70 -32.85
CA GLU A 84 25.30 48.13 -33.05
C GLU A 84 25.40 48.90 -31.72
N SER A 85 24.52 48.60 -30.77
CA SER A 85 24.56 49.25 -29.46
C SER A 85 23.87 48.43 -28.37
N VAL A 86 24.23 48.72 -27.12
CA VAL A 86 23.54 48.23 -25.94
C VAL A 86 22.90 49.42 -25.23
N VAL A 87 21.60 49.36 -24.98
CA VAL A 87 20.89 50.36 -24.19
C VAL A 87 20.65 49.80 -22.81
N ILE A 88 21.10 50.53 -21.79
CA ILE A 88 20.91 50.17 -20.38
C ILE A 88 20.11 51.28 -19.75
N LYS A 89 18.98 50.92 -19.15
CA LYS A 89 18.07 51.85 -18.49
C LYS A 89 17.91 51.51 -17.03
N LEU A 90 17.67 52.55 -16.23
CA LEU A 90 17.10 52.45 -14.88
C LEU A 90 15.79 53.26 -14.86
N ASN A 91 15.02 53.09 -13.80
CA ASN A 91 13.79 53.87 -13.62
C ASN A 91 14.12 55.39 -13.61
N PRO A 92 13.44 56.22 -14.43
CA PRO A 92 13.70 57.65 -14.51
C PRO A 92 13.15 58.47 -13.33
N ASP A 93 12.51 57.84 -12.34
CA ASP A 93 12.01 58.53 -11.15
C ASP A 93 13.17 59.25 -10.42
N PRO A 94 13.02 60.54 -10.07
CA PRO A 94 14.01 61.30 -9.30
C PRO A 94 14.53 60.61 -8.03
N ILE A 95 13.76 59.71 -7.41
CA ILE A 95 14.20 58.95 -6.22
C ILE A 95 15.44 58.08 -6.48
N TRP A 96 15.69 57.70 -7.73
CA TRP A 96 16.91 56.97 -8.10
C TRP A 96 18.15 57.90 -8.01
N GLY A 97 18.02 59.21 -8.20
CA GLY A 97 19.13 60.15 -8.13
C GLY A 97 20.24 59.91 -9.19
N PRO A 98 21.16 60.87 -9.36
CA PRO A 98 22.28 60.73 -10.27
C PRO A 98 23.30 59.71 -9.73
N ARG A 99 23.80 58.84 -10.60
CA ARG A 99 24.76 57.79 -10.26
C ARG A 99 25.65 57.42 -11.44
N THR A 100 26.76 56.78 -11.14
CA THR A 100 27.69 56.26 -12.15
C THR A 100 27.84 54.77 -11.96
N GLN A 101 27.63 53.98 -13.02
CA GLN A 101 27.95 52.55 -13.03
C GLN A 101 29.18 52.30 -13.90
N SER A 102 30.12 51.49 -13.40
CA SER A 102 31.32 51.07 -14.15
C SER A 102 31.02 49.75 -14.84
N ILE A 103 30.93 49.77 -16.18
CA ILE A 103 30.40 48.69 -17.01
C ILE A 103 31.41 48.35 -18.11
N GLN A 104 31.68 47.06 -18.29
CA GLN A 104 32.28 46.50 -19.50
C GLN A 104 31.23 45.72 -20.29
N VAL A 105 31.27 45.80 -21.62
CA VAL A 105 30.38 45.01 -22.48
C VAL A 105 31.19 43.91 -23.17
N LEU A 106 30.74 42.69 -22.97
CA LEU A 106 31.35 41.47 -23.47
C LEU A 106 30.40 40.77 -24.44
N GLY A 107 30.96 40.12 -25.45
CA GLY A 107 30.23 39.31 -26.41
C GLY A 107 30.83 37.93 -26.54
N ARG A 108 29.98 36.91 -26.68
CA ARG A 108 30.39 35.56 -27.03
C ARG A 108 29.81 35.21 -28.40
N ASP A 109 30.69 34.91 -29.35
CA ASP A 109 30.29 34.34 -30.64
C ASP A 109 29.67 32.94 -30.42
N GLN A 110 28.69 32.56 -31.24
CA GLN A 110 28.00 31.27 -31.10
C GLN A 110 28.96 30.05 -31.15
N ALA A 111 30.10 30.15 -31.85
CA ALA A 111 31.12 29.11 -31.91
C ALA A 111 32.18 29.19 -30.80
N ALA A 112 32.17 30.25 -29.98
CA ALA A 112 33.15 30.48 -28.92
C ALA A 112 32.66 29.96 -27.56
N SER A 113 33.57 29.38 -26.78
CA SER A 113 33.32 28.97 -25.39
C SER A 113 33.52 30.10 -24.36
N GLY A 114 34.19 31.20 -24.74
CA GLY A 114 34.53 32.31 -23.88
C GLY A 114 34.07 33.67 -24.41
N PHE A 115 33.92 34.63 -23.51
CA PHE A 115 33.56 36.01 -23.84
C PHE A 115 34.78 36.83 -24.26
N SER A 116 34.56 37.78 -25.18
CA SER A 116 35.53 38.77 -25.63
C SER A 116 34.99 40.19 -25.40
N SER A 117 35.89 41.18 -25.27
CA SER A 117 35.52 42.58 -25.07
C SER A 117 34.91 43.18 -26.35
N LEU A 118 33.64 43.58 -26.28
CA LEU A 118 32.99 44.41 -27.31
C LEU A 118 33.16 45.90 -27.02
N ARG A 119 33.26 46.24 -25.73
CA ARG A 119 33.55 47.58 -25.23
C ARG A 119 34.31 47.48 -23.93
N GLU A 120 35.48 48.14 -23.88
CA GLU A 120 36.27 48.25 -22.66
C GLU A 120 35.50 48.89 -21.51
N ARG A 121 35.91 48.54 -20.28
CA ARG A 121 35.33 49.07 -19.05
C ARG A 121 35.37 50.61 -19.05
N ALA A 122 34.22 51.22 -18.81
CA ALA A 122 34.12 52.67 -18.62
C ALA A 122 33.04 53.00 -17.58
N ASP A 123 33.08 54.24 -17.11
CA ASP A 123 32.11 54.79 -16.17
C ASP A 123 31.00 55.52 -16.94
N TYR A 124 29.76 55.10 -16.71
CA TYR A 124 28.59 55.65 -17.38
C TYR A 124 27.66 56.32 -16.39
N GLN A 125 27.34 57.58 -16.66
CA GLN A 125 26.47 58.38 -15.81
C GLN A 125 25.00 58.14 -16.16
N PHE A 126 24.22 57.83 -15.13
CA PHE A 126 22.77 57.78 -15.13
C PHE A 126 22.26 58.98 -14.35
N SER A 127 21.43 59.81 -14.97
CA SER A 127 20.83 60.99 -14.36
C SER A 127 19.34 61.06 -14.72
N PRO A 128 18.43 61.04 -13.74
CA PRO A 128 17.00 61.20 -13.99
C PRO A 128 16.67 62.46 -14.80
N SER A 129 17.33 63.59 -14.49
CA SER A 129 17.10 64.88 -15.15
C SER A 129 17.94 65.10 -16.42
N GLY A 130 19.06 64.38 -16.57
CA GLY A 130 19.98 64.57 -17.69
C GLY A 130 19.66 63.67 -18.89
N ASN A 131 19.72 62.35 -18.68
CA ASN A 131 19.52 61.34 -19.73
C ASN A 131 18.35 60.40 -19.42
N GLN A 132 17.45 60.79 -18.51
CA GLN A 132 16.32 59.96 -18.06
C GLN A 132 16.76 58.57 -17.62
N ASN A 133 17.94 58.48 -16.96
CA ASN A 133 18.54 57.21 -16.54
C ASN A 133 18.71 56.17 -17.67
N SER A 134 18.95 56.62 -18.89
CA SER A 134 19.21 55.77 -20.05
C SER A 134 20.57 56.09 -20.65
N ILE A 135 21.38 55.07 -20.86
CA ILE A 135 22.63 55.17 -21.61
C ILE A 135 22.58 54.26 -22.82
N THR A 136 23.27 54.67 -23.88
CA THR A 136 23.51 53.85 -25.07
C THR A 136 25.01 53.69 -25.23
N ILE A 137 25.48 52.45 -25.24
CA ILE A 137 26.88 52.09 -25.41
C ILE A 137 27.04 51.56 -26.83
N PRO A 138 27.73 52.28 -27.74
CA PRO A 138 28.03 51.77 -29.06
C PRO A 138 28.96 50.57 -28.95
N VAL A 139 28.59 49.48 -29.60
CA VAL A 139 29.40 48.26 -29.70
C VAL A 139 29.56 47.89 -31.17
N THR A 140 30.65 47.20 -31.50
CA THR A 140 30.84 46.64 -32.83
C THR A 140 31.31 45.22 -32.66
N GLY A 141 30.61 44.27 -33.28
CA GLY A 141 30.98 42.87 -33.23
C GLY A 141 29.77 41.96 -33.41
N ARG A 142 30.06 40.68 -33.61
CA ARG A 142 29.06 39.63 -33.74
C ARG A 142 29.04 38.80 -32.47
N ALA A 143 27.86 38.59 -31.90
CA ALA A 143 27.72 37.77 -30.70
C ALA A 143 26.36 37.08 -30.65
N ALA A 144 26.31 35.90 -30.04
CA ALA A 144 25.10 35.18 -29.69
C ALA A 144 24.71 35.36 -28.22
N ASP A 145 25.67 35.67 -27.36
CA ASP A 145 25.40 36.14 -26.00
C ASP A 145 26.04 37.51 -25.79
N LEU A 146 25.30 38.40 -25.12
CA LEU A 146 25.81 39.67 -24.64
C LEU A 146 25.87 39.67 -23.11
N ARG A 147 27.03 40.02 -22.56
CA ARG A 147 27.25 40.11 -21.12
C ARG A 147 27.65 41.52 -20.72
N LEU A 148 26.93 42.08 -19.76
CA LEU A 148 27.37 43.23 -19.00
C LEU A 148 28.18 42.75 -17.80
N GLN A 149 29.34 43.35 -17.57
CA GLN A 149 30.13 43.13 -16.35
C GLN A 149 30.25 44.44 -15.57
N PHE A 150 29.81 44.42 -14.32
CA PHE A 150 29.74 45.57 -13.43
C PHE A 150 30.88 45.54 -12.42
N PHE A 151 31.48 46.70 -12.18
CA PHE A 151 32.59 46.87 -11.24
C PHE A 151 32.35 47.96 -10.18
N GLY A 152 31.24 48.69 -10.28
CA GLY A 152 30.85 49.70 -9.31
C GLY A 152 29.53 50.38 -9.70
N ASN A 153 28.82 50.92 -8.71
CA ASN A 153 27.63 51.76 -8.82
C ASN A 153 27.69 52.76 -7.66
N THR A 154 27.68 54.05 -7.94
CA THR A 154 27.71 55.06 -6.86
C THR A 154 26.35 55.24 -6.16
N GLY A 155 25.28 54.66 -6.71
CA GLY A 155 23.92 54.78 -6.19
C GLY A 155 23.38 53.56 -5.44
N ALA A 156 24.07 52.41 -5.47
CA ALA A 156 23.64 51.18 -4.79
C ALA A 156 24.82 50.22 -4.51
N PRO A 157 24.67 49.26 -3.57
CA PRO A 157 25.72 48.25 -3.27
C PRO A 157 26.02 47.30 -4.44
N GLY A 158 25.08 47.11 -5.37
CA GLY A 158 25.22 46.25 -6.55
C GLY A 158 24.98 46.95 -7.89
N GLY A 159 25.33 46.26 -8.98
CA GLY A 159 24.99 46.69 -10.34
C GLY A 159 23.48 46.58 -10.53
N GLN A 160 22.87 47.59 -11.15
CA GLN A 160 21.42 47.66 -11.34
C GLN A 160 21.07 47.87 -12.82
N VAL A 161 20.07 47.12 -13.31
CA VAL A 161 19.53 47.25 -14.67
C VAL A 161 18.02 47.11 -14.62
N GLY A 162 17.29 48.17 -15.01
CA GLY A 162 15.84 48.15 -15.16
C GLY A 162 15.41 47.63 -16.54
N GLU A 163 16.17 47.95 -17.59
CA GLU A 163 15.96 47.36 -18.93
C GLU A 163 17.30 47.31 -19.68
N LEU A 164 17.58 46.17 -20.29
CA LEU A 164 18.69 45.87 -21.17
C LEU A 164 18.15 45.62 -22.58
N GLN A 165 18.52 46.51 -23.50
CA GLN A 165 18.21 46.35 -24.92
C GLN A 165 19.50 46.08 -25.69
N VAL A 166 19.46 45.09 -26.57
CA VAL A 166 20.60 44.77 -27.45
C VAL A 166 20.18 45.08 -28.87
N ILE A 167 20.68 46.19 -29.41
CA ILE A 167 20.30 46.70 -30.71
C ILE A 167 21.23 46.11 -31.77
N GLY A 168 20.64 45.42 -32.74
CA GLY A 168 21.38 44.82 -33.85
C GLY A 168 20.47 44.14 -34.85
N THR A 169 21.09 43.44 -35.80
CA THR A 169 20.40 42.63 -36.80
C THR A 169 20.83 41.17 -36.68
N PRO A 170 19.92 40.19 -36.76
CA PRO A 170 20.29 38.78 -36.80
C PRO A 170 21.30 38.50 -37.92
N ALA A 171 22.37 37.77 -37.62
CA ALA A 171 23.37 37.39 -38.61
C ALA A 171 22.86 36.18 -39.42
N PRO A 172 23.45 35.89 -40.60
CA PRO A 172 23.08 34.71 -41.37
C PRO A 172 23.28 33.43 -40.55
N ASN A 173 22.21 32.63 -40.40
CA ASN A 173 22.23 31.36 -39.68
C ASN A 173 21.26 30.36 -40.36
N PRO A 174 21.44 29.03 -40.19
CA PRO A 174 20.49 28.02 -40.68
C PRO A 174 19.12 28.11 -40.00
N ASP A 175 18.11 27.52 -40.63
CA ASP A 175 16.77 27.34 -40.06
C ASP A 175 16.14 26.09 -40.70
N LEU A 176 16.17 24.96 -40.01
CA LEU A 176 15.77 23.64 -40.47
C LEU A 176 14.31 23.37 -40.09
N THR A 177 13.51 23.00 -41.08
CA THR A 177 12.11 22.65 -40.86
C THR A 177 11.76 21.34 -41.55
N VAL A 178 10.78 20.61 -41.00
CA VAL A 178 10.17 19.47 -41.68
C VAL A 178 8.96 19.95 -42.47
N SER A 179 9.03 19.82 -43.79
CA SER A 179 8.00 20.29 -44.72
C SER A 179 6.90 19.26 -45.00
N THR A 180 7.23 17.96 -44.99
CA THR A 180 6.27 16.87 -45.16
C THR A 180 6.70 15.64 -44.36
N VAL A 181 5.72 14.86 -43.90
CA VAL A 181 5.92 13.51 -43.35
C VAL A 181 4.90 12.56 -43.97
N SER A 182 5.34 11.37 -44.38
CA SER A 182 4.52 10.35 -45.05
C SER A 182 4.96 8.94 -44.69
N TRP A 183 4.16 7.94 -45.05
CA TRP A 183 4.45 6.52 -44.81
C TRP A 183 4.07 5.63 -45.99
N SER A 184 4.66 4.43 -46.04
CA SER A 184 4.31 3.36 -46.98
C SER A 184 4.45 2.00 -46.30
N PRO A 185 3.56 1.01 -46.56
CA PRO A 185 2.36 1.07 -47.40
C PRO A 185 1.29 2.04 -46.90
N ALA A 186 0.34 2.45 -47.76
CA ALA A 186 -0.73 3.38 -47.38
C ALA A 186 -1.75 2.78 -46.39
N SER A 187 -1.95 1.46 -46.44
CA SER A 187 -2.83 0.69 -45.56
C SER A 187 -2.11 -0.60 -45.12
N PRO A 188 -1.09 -0.49 -44.25
CA PRO A 188 -0.34 -1.65 -43.78
C PRO A 188 -1.19 -2.50 -42.84
N SER A 189 -0.94 -3.80 -42.82
CA SER A 189 -1.39 -4.72 -41.78
C SER A 189 -0.34 -4.87 -40.69
N GLU A 190 -0.68 -5.56 -39.60
CA GLU A 190 0.23 -5.77 -38.46
C GLU A 190 1.50 -6.59 -38.79
N THR A 191 1.56 -7.20 -39.98
CA THR A 191 2.73 -7.92 -40.49
C THR A 191 3.50 -7.16 -41.58
N ASP A 192 2.98 -6.02 -42.05
CA ASP A 192 3.65 -5.20 -43.07
C ASP A 192 4.69 -4.25 -42.44
N PRO A 193 5.95 -4.25 -42.90
CA PRO A 193 6.94 -3.28 -42.44
C PRO A 193 6.59 -1.87 -42.95
N ILE A 194 6.56 -0.90 -42.05
CA ILE A 194 6.22 0.49 -42.34
C ILE A 194 7.51 1.27 -42.59
N THR A 195 7.57 2.01 -43.70
CA THR A 195 8.62 3.01 -43.95
C THR A 195 8.06 4.40 -43.74
N LEU A 196 8.70 5.20 -42.87
CA LEU A 196 8.37 6.62 -42.66
C LEU A 196 9.35 7.48 -43.45
N THR A 197 8.87 8.56 -44.06
CA THR A 197 9.67 9.48 -44.86
C THR A 197 9.36 10.93 -44.47
N ALA A 198 10.39 11.76 -44.34
CA ALA A 198 10.27 13.19 -44.07
C ALA A 198 11.10 14.01 -45.06
N GLN A 199 10.60 15.20 -45.41
CA GLN A 199 11.36 16.18 -46.19
C GLN A 199 11.83 17.33 -45.29
N VAL A 200 13.13 17.38 -45.06
CA VAL A 200 13.81 18.42 -44.30
C VAL A 200 14.22 19.54 -45.24
N ARG A 201 13.97 20.79 -44.86
CA ARG A 201 14.36 21.97 -45.62
C ARG A 201 15.12 22.95 -44.74
N ASN A 202 16.21 23.52 -45.24
CA ASN A 202 16.84 24.69 -44.65
C ASN A 202 16.20 25.95 -45.27
N ILE A 203 15.38 26.66 -44.51
CA ILE A 203 14.77 27.94 -44.90
C ILE A 203 15.60 29.16 -44.46
N GLY A 204 16.68 28.94 -43.71
CA GLY A 204 17.58 29.98 -43.24
C GLY A 204 18.51 30.51 -44.32
N SER A 205 19.24 31.57 -43.97
CA SER A 205 20.12 32.28 -44.92
C SER A 205 21.58 31.79 -44.91
N ALA A 206 21.91 30.76 -44.14
CA ALA A 206 23.23 30.14 -44.08
C ALA A 206 23.15 28.60 -44.20
N PRO A 207 24.23 27.91 -44.64
CA PRO A 207 24.25 26.45 -44.74
C PRO A 207 24.20 25.77 -43.37
N ALA A 208 23.37 24.75 -43.23
CA ALA A 208 23.29 23.88 -42.05
C ALA A 208 24.32 22.74 -42.14
N GLY A 209 24.94 22.39 -41.02
CA GLY A 209 25.72 21.17 -40.88
C GLY A 209 24.87 19.91 -41.00
N ALA A 210 25.50 18.74 -41.07
CA ALA A 210 24.77 17.47 -41.00
C ALA A 210 24.17 17.27 -39.61
N THR A 211 22.94 16.76 -39.56
CA THR A 211 22.23 16.44 -38.31
C THR A 211 21.36 15.19 -38.53
N THR A 212 20.32 14.99 -37.73
CA THR A 212 19.41 13.85 -37.79
C THR A 212 17.94 14.28 -37.76
N VAL A 213 17.06 13.36 -38.13
CA VAL A 213 15.61 13.48 -37.97
C VAL A 213 15.11 12.32 -37.14
N ASN A 214 14.44 12.62 -36.02
CA ASN A 214 13.69 11.63 -35.26
C ASN A 214 12.29 11.49 -35.88
N PHE A 215 11.88 10.26 -36.14
CA PHE A 215 10.51 9.91 -36.50
C PHE A 215 9.80 9.31 -35.30
N SER A 216 8.55 9.71 -35.07
CA SER A 216 7.73 9.19 -33.98
C SER A 216 6.40 8.64 -34.46
N LEU A 217 5.93 7.59 -33.78
CA LEU A 217 4.58 7.02 -33.90
C LEU A 217 3.91 6.99 -32.53
N GLY A 218 2.72 7.56 -32.41
CA GLY A 218 1.99 7.61 -31.13
C GLY A 218 2.74 8.34 -30.01
N GLY A 219 3.64 9.26 -30.36
CA GLY A 219 4.48 10.02 -29.42
C GLY A 219 5.84 9.39 -29.10
N ALA A 220 6.09 8.13 -29.46
CA ALA A 220 7.38 7.46 -29.23
C ALA A 220 8.29 7.55 -30.45
N VAL A 221 9.59 7.83 -30.26
CA VAL A 221 10.59 7.82 -31.34
C VAL A 221 10.83 6.39 -31.81
N VAL A 222 10.60 6.13 -33.10
CA VAL A 222 10.68 4.80 -33.73
C VAL A 222 11.88 4.61 -34.65
N GLY A 223 12.59 5.70 -34.94
CA GLY A 223 13.80 5.66 -35.76
C GLY A 223 14.38 7.05 -35.95
N THR A 224 15.68 7.08 -36.21
CA THR A 224 16.44 8.29 -36.48
C THR A 224 17.14 8.14 -37.83
N ALA A 225 16.97 9.11 -38.73
CA ALA A 225 17.68 9.12 -40.01
C ALA A 225 18.71 10.26 -40.05
N PRO A 226 19.91 10.03 -40.61
CA PRO A 226 20.86 11.11 -40.85
C PRO A 226 20.36 12.02 -41.97
N VAL A 227 20.52 13.33 -41.78
CA VAL A 227 20.37 14.35 -42.84
C VAL A 227 21.73 15.01 -43.06
N GLY A 228 22.22 14.96 -44.30
CA GLY A 228 23.49 15.60 -44.66
C GLY A 228 23.43 17.13 -44.54
N ALA A 229 24.57 17.79 -44.73
CA ALA A 229 24.61 19.25 -44.74
C ALA A 229 23.69 19.83 -45.83
N LEU A 230 22.96 20.89 -45.48
CA LEU A 230 21.98 21.54 -46.35
C LEU A 230 22.38 22.99 -46.61
N ALA A 231 22.62 23.35 -47.88
CA ALA A 231 22.76 24.74 -48.28
C ALA A 231 21.51 25.56 -47.93
N ALA A 232 21.64 26.89 -47.83
CA ALA A 232 20.50 27.78 -47.67
C ALA A 232 19.46 27.55 -48.79
N GLY A 233 18.20 27.33 -48.43
CA GLY A 233 17.12 26.94 -49.36
C GLY A 233 17.09 25.46 -49.78
N GLY A 234 18.10 24.66 -49.39
CA GLY A 234 18.22 23.25 -49.74
C GLY A 234 17.18 22.35 -49.08
N THR A 235 16.92 21.18 -49.66
CA THR A 235 15.97 20.18 -49.15
C THR A 235 16.57 18.78 -49.24
N ALA A 236 16.29 17.91 -48.28
CA ALA A 236 16.64 16.50 -48.29
C ALA A 236 15.44 15.64 -47.89
N SER A 237 15.29 14.50 -48.57
CA SER A 237 14.34 13.45 -48.18
C SER A 237 15.08 12.38 -47.39
N VAL A 238 14.60 12.07 -46.20
CA VAL A 238 15.16 11.02 -45.33
C VAL A 238 14.06 10.06 -44.91
N SER A 239 14.43 8.79 -44.68
CA SER A 239 13.47 7.75 -44.35
C SER A 239 14.02 6.78 -43.31
N VAL A 240 13.11 6.20 -42.51
CA VAL A 240 13.41 5.10 -41.59
C VAL A 240 12.46 3.95 -41.83
N ASN A 241 12.95 2.72 -41.69
CA ASN A 241 12.10 1.55 -41.55
C ASN A 241 11.65 1.50 -40.08
N ALA A 242 10.35 1.73 -39.85
CA ALA A 242 9.74 1.67 -38.53
C ALA A 242 9.40 0.22 -38.12
N GLY A 243 9.59 -0.78 -38.98
CA GLY A 243 9.18 -2.16 -38.73
C GLY A 243 7.67 -2.34 -38.79
N THR A 244 7.16 -3.45 -38.26
CA THR A 244 5.73 -3.72 -38.14
C THR A 244 5.12 -3.02 -36.94
N ARG A 245 3.80 -2.80 -36.93
CA ARG A 245 3.08 -2.19 -35.80
C ARG A 245 1.84 -3.01 -35.49
N ALA A 246 1.41 -3.02 -34.24
CA ALA A 246 0.14 -3.65 -33.90
C ALA A 246 -1.03 -2.96 -34.61
N VAL A 247 -2.18 -3.64 -34.70
CA VAL A 247 -3.42 -3.03 -35.21
C VAL A 247 -3.76 -1.78 -34.39
N GLY A 248 -4.03 -0.67 -35.06
CA GLY A 248 -4.32 0.60 -34.38
C GLY A 248 -4.15 1.81 -35.26
N SER A 249 -4.40 3.00 -34.70
CA SER A 249 -4.14 4.28 -35.37
C SER A 249 -3.03 5.03 -34.64
N TYR A 250 -2.00 5.44 -35.38
CA TYR A 250 -0.79 6.05 -34.86
C TYR A 250 -0.61 7.45 -35.41
N GLN A 251 -0.42 8.43 -34.52
CA GLN A 251 -0.01 9.78 -34.93
C GLN A 251 1.44 9.74 -35.41
N VAL A 252 1.71 10.20 -36.64
CA VAL A 252 3.06 10.24 -37.21
C VAL A 252 3.63 11.65 -37.09
N SER A 253 4.85 11.78 -36.58
CA SER A 253 5.57 13.06 -36.56
C SER A 253 7.05 12.89 -36.86
N ALA A 254 7.70 13.97 -37.26
CA ALA A 254 9.15 14.03 -37.45
C ALA A 254 9.71 15.34 -36.87
N LEU A 255 10.92 15.27 -36.32
CA LEU A 255 11.65 16.39 -35.71
C LEU A 255 13.10 16.38 -36.23
N VAL A 256 13.49 17.43 -36.95
CA VAL A 256 14.89 17.63 -37.37
C VAL A 256 15.72 18.26 -36.25
N ASP A 257 17.02 17.94 -36.21
CA ASP A 257 17.97 18.35 -35.18
C ASP A 257 17.47 18.15 -33.74
N PRO A 258 16.99 16.94 -33.39
CA PRO A 258 16.41 16.69 -32.06
C PRO A 258 17.42 16.86 -30.91
N ALA A 259 18.71 16.82 -31.20
CA ALA A 259 19.78 17.05 -30.24
C ALA A 259 20.17 18.54 -30.10
N ASN A 260 19.52 19.43 -30.86
CA ASN A 260 19.74 20.87 -30.88
C ASN A 260 21.23 21.25 -31.06
N THR A 261 21.88 20.59 -32.02
CA THR A 261 23.32 20.71 -32.28
C THR A 261 23.66 21.75 -33.34
N ILE A 262 22.70 22.09 -34.19
CA ILE A 262 22.78 23.18 -35.14
C ILE A 262 22.18 24.41 -34.44
N VAL A 263 22.95 25.50 -34.36
CA VAL A 263 22.38 26.76 -33.88
C VAL A 263 21.52 27.33 -35.00
N GLU A 264 20.23 27.52 -34.77
CA GLU A 264 19.28 27.93 -35.81
C GLU A 264 18.72 29.34 -35.58
N GLN A 265 17.99 29.88 -36.55
CA GLN A 265 17.23 31.12 -36.35
C GLN A 265 15.96 30.86 -35.52
N ASN A 266 15.38 29.66 -35.62
CA ASN A 266 14.12 29.31 -34.98
C ASN A 266 13.95 27.80 -34.73
N ASP A 267 14.39 27.31 -33.58
CA ASP A 267 14.27 25.88 -33.22
C ASP A 267 12.80 25.40 -33.08
N ALA A 268 11.83 26.30 -33.02
CA ALA A 268 10.42 25.96 -32.80
C ALA A 268 9.70 25.41 -34.05
N ASN A 269 10.31 25.50 -35.24
CA ASN A 269 9.71 25.02 -36.50
C ASN A 269 10.32 23.70 -37.00
N ASN A 270 11.17 23.06 -36.20
CA ASN A 270 11.88 21.82 -36.55
C ASN A 270 10.95 20.60 -36.62
N GLY A 271 9.75 20.68 -36.03
CA GLY A 271 8.81 19.56 -35.93
C GLY A 271 7.61 19.66 -36.89
N LEU A 272 7.19 18.52 -37.44
CA LEU A 272 5.92 18.40 -38.16
C LEU A 272 5.17 17.13 -37.73
N THR A 273 3.87 17.27 -37.47
CA THR A 273 2.95 16.16 -37.24
C THR A 273 2.05 15.98 -38.47
N ALA A 274 1.91 14.76 -38.96
CA ALA A 274 1.06 14.43 -40.10
C ALA A 274 -0.41 14.79 -39.80
N PRO A 275 -1.18 15.29 -40.78
CA PRO A 275 -2.59 15.64 -40.56
C PRO A 275 -3.50 14.42 -40.41
N ASN A 276 -3.11 13.28 -40.97
CA ASN A 276 -3.82 12.00 -40.84
C ASN A 276 -3.03 11.04 -39.97
N GLN A 277 -3.73 10.11 -39.31
CA GLN A 277 -3.10 9.02 -38.58
C GLN A 277 -2.75 7.87 -39.53
N LEU A 278 -1.66 7.17 -39.23
CA LEU A 278 -1.34 5.89 -39.83
C LEU A 278 -2.25 4.83 -39.20
N THR A 279 -3.16 4.26 -39.98
CA THR A 279 -4.00 3.14 -39.53
C THR A 279 -3.39 1.83 -40.00
N VAL A 280 -3.09 0.95 -39.04
CA VAL A 280 -2.60 -0.41 -39.26
C VAL A 280 -3.77 -1.37 -39.08
N GLY A 281 -4.07 -2.13 -40.13
CA GLY A 281 -5.13 -3.14 -40.14
C GLY A 281 -4.65 -4.49 -39.62
N GLN A 282 -5.58 -5.42 -39.44
CA GLN A 282 -5.25 -6.79 -39.11
C GLN A 282 -4.78 -7.56 -40.35
N ALA A 283 -3.83 -8.48 -40.18
CA ALA A 283 -3.37 -9.31 -41.29
C ALA A 283 -4.43 -10.37 -41.68
N PRO A 284 -4.44 -10.86 -42.94
CA PRO A 284 -5.29 -11.97 -43.35
C PRO A 284 -4.91 -13.29 -42.64
N GLY A 285 -5.86 -13.96 -41.99
CA GLY A 285 -5.65 -15.24 -41.31
C GLY A 285 -6.44 -15.38 -40.00
N PRO A 286 -6.38 -16.55 -39.33
CA PRO A 286 -6.85 -16.73 -37.96
C PRO A 286 -5.90 -16.08 -36.95
N ASP A 287 -6.43 -15.68 -35.79
CA ASP A 287 -5.67 -15.04 -34.70
C ASP A 287 -6.38 -15.28 -33.37
N LEU A 288 -5.94 -16.29 -32.63
CA LEU A 288 -6.45 -16.67 -31.33
C LEU A 288 -5.84 -15.80 -30.24
N GLU A 289 -6.67 -15.50 -29.25
CA GLU A 289 -6.31 -14.66 -28.12
C GLU A 289 -6.96 -15.23 -26.87
N VAL A 290 -6.18 -15.33 -25.79
CA VAL A 290 -6.71 -15.70 -24.48
C VAL A 290 -7.22 -14.45 -23.77
N LEU A 291 -8.53 -14.35 -23.58
CA LEU A 291 -9.18 -13.22 -22.90
C LEU A 291 -9.19 -13.37 -21.37
N GLY A 292 -9.20 -14.61 -20.87
CA GLY A 292 -9.23 -14.85 -19.44
C GLY A 292 -9.19 -16.31 -19.07
N VAL A 293 -8.86 -16.57 -17.80
CA VAL A 293 -8.92 -17.89 -17.18
C VAL A 293 -9.66 -17.79 -15.85
N THR A 294 -10.58 -18.73 -15.63
CA THR A 294 -11.32 -18.89 -14.38
C THR A 294 -10.97 -20.23 -13.73
N SER A 295 -10.96 -20.26 -12.41
CA SER A 295 -10.77 -21.46 -11.60
C SER A 295 -12.01 -21.73 -10.77
N ASN A 296 -12.33 -23.00 -10.54
CA ASN A 296 -13.38 -23.42 -9.61
C ASN A 296 -12.86 -24.54 -8.70
N PRO A 297 -12.79 -24.32 -7.38
CA PRO A 297 -13.15 -23.07 -6.68
C PRO A 297 -12.15 -21.93 -6.97
N THR A 298 -12.60 -20.67 -6.85
CA THR A 298 -11.76 -19.47 -7.10
C THR A 298 -10.68 -19.28 -6.04
N SER A 299 -10.94 -19.73 -4.81
CA SER A 299 -10.02 -19.71 -3.66
C SER A 299 -9.95 -21.11 -3.03
N PRO A 300 -9.21 -22.04 -3.63
CA PRO A 300 -9.15 -23.42 -3.17
C PRO A 300 -8.47 -23.54 -1.79
N ALA A 301 -9.00 -24.44 -0.96
CA ALA A 301 -8.26 -24.95 0.19
C ALA A 301 -7.09 -25.84 -0.27
N VAL A 302 -6.07 -26.00 0.56
CA VAL A 302 -4.98 -26.95 0.28
C VAL A 302 -5.58 -28.36 0.10
N GLY A 303 -5.19 -29.04 -0.97
CA GLY A 303 -5.68 -30.37 -1.34
C GLY A 303 -6.96 -30.39 -2.19
N ALA A 304 -7.62 -29.25 -2.40
CA ALA A 304 -8.83 -29.20 -3.23
C ALA A 304 -8.52 -29.47 -4.71
N GLN A 305 -9.43 -30.16 -5.41
CA GLN A 305 -9.37 -30.29 -6.86
C GLN A 305 -9.90 -29.00 -7.51
N VAL A 306 -9.10 -28.40 -8.39
CA VAL A 306 -9.40 -27.15 -9.08
C VAL A 306 -9.61 -27.43 -10.56
N SER A 307 -10.77 -27.04 -11.08
CA SER A 307 -11.08 -27.06 -12.51
C SER A 307 -10.89 -25.67 -13.11
N PHE A 308 -10.67 -25.59 -14.42
CA PHE A 308 -10.43 -24.32 -15.11
C PHE A 308 -11.33 -24.15 -16.34
N ALA A 309 -11.64 -22.91 -16.68
CA ALA A 309 -12.20 -22.56 -17.99
C ALA A 309 -11.46 -21.36 -18.58
N VAL A 310 -11.16 -21.42 -19.88
CA VAL A 310 -10.38 -20.42 -20.62
C VAL A 310 -11.29 -19.75 -21.64
N GLN A 311 -11.40 -18.43 -21.58
CA GLN A 311 -12.11 -17.64 -22.59
C GLN A 311 -11.13 -17.31 -23.73
N LEU A 312 -11.51 -17.69 -24.95
CA LEU A 312 -10.75 -17.45 -26.16
C LEU A 312 -11.53 -16.56 -27.13
N ARG A 313 -10.81 -15.80 -27.94
CA ARG A 313 -11.33 -15.06 -29.09
C ARG A 313 -10.51 -15.40 -30.32
N ASN A 314 -11.15 -15.64 -31.46
CA ASN A 314 -10.48 -15.53 -32.74
C ASN A 314 -10.70 -14.12 -33.26
N ARG A 315 -9.74 -13.23 -33.00
CA ARG A 315 -9.81 -11.86 -33.51
C ARG A 315 -9.49 -11.78 -35.00
N GLY A 316 -9.01 -12.84 -35.62
CA GLY A 316 -8.58 -12.90 -37.02
C GLY A 316 -9.70 -12.69 -38.03
N THR A 317 -9.31 -12.57 -39.30
CA THR A 317 -10.21 -12.38 -40.44
C THR A 317 -10.70 -13.70 -41.06
N SER A 318 -10.12 -14.83 -40.66
CA SER A 318 -10.50 -16.19 -41.09
C SER A 318 -10.77 -17.09 -39.89
N ALA A 319 -11.51 -18.19 -40.09
CA ALA A 319 -11.79 -19.14 -39.02
C ALA A 319 -10.50 -19.87 -38.57
N ALA A 320 -10.34 -20.03 -37.25
CA ALA A 320 -9.31 -20.87 -36.64
C ALA A 320 -9.76 -22.33 -36.68
N GLY A 321 -8.86 -23.24 -37.06
CA GLY A 321 -9.13 -24.67 -37.14
C GLY A 321 -9.15 -25.36 -35.77
N ASN A 322 -9.16 -26.69 -35.76
CA ASN A 322 -9.02 -27.46 -34.53
C ASN A 322 -7.64 -27.25 -33.90
N THR A 323 -7.59 -27.08 -32.59
CA THR A 323 -6.34 -26.91 -31.84
C THR A 323 -6.45 -27.43 -30.38
N VAL A 324 -5.51 -27.07 -29.51
CA VAL A 324 -5.45 -27.44 -28.09
C VAL A 324 -5.34 -26.19 -27.23
N THR A 325 -6.23 -26.06 -26.25
CA THR A 325 -6.09 -25.09 -25.15
C THR A 325 -5.41 -25.77 -23.96
N ARG A 326 -4.36 -25.15 -23.41
CA ARG A 326 -3.56 -25.67 -22.29
C ARG A 326 -3.70 -24.80 -21.05
N ILE A 327 -3.73 -25.44 -19.89
CA ILE A 327 -3.41 -24.82 -18.60
C ILE A 327 -2.12 -25.43 -18.06
N ALA A 328 -1.17 -24.58 -17.65
CA ALA A 328 -0.05 -24.96 -16.81
C ALA A 328 -0.17 -24.29 -15.43
N VAL A 329 -0.19 -25.06 -14.36
CA VAL A 329 -0.33 -24.55 -12.98
C VAL A 329 0.34 -25.50 -11.99
N GLY A 330 1.19 -24.96 -11.10
CA GLY A 330 1.85 -25.75 -10.05
C GLY A 330 2.57 -27.01 -10.55
N GLY A 331 3.22 -26.93 -11.74
CA GLY A 331 3.86 -28.06 -12.41
C GLY A 331 2.91 -29.05 -13.13
N THR A 332 1.59 -28.88 -13.00
CA THR A 332 0.58 -29.68 -13.71
C THR A 332 0.28 -29.05 -15.06
N THR A 333 0.16 -29.87 -16.10
CA THR A 333 -0.27 -29.45 -17.45
C THR A 333 -1.56 -30.16 -17.82
N LEU A 334 -2.60 -29.40 -18.17
CA LEU A 334 -3.91 -29.88 -18.60
C LEU A 334 -4.17 -29.43 -20.04
N ASN A 335 -4.39 -30.36 -20.96
CA ASN A 335 -4.64 -30.07 -22.38
C ASN A 335 -6.07 -30.44 -22.76
N THR A 336 -6.75 -29.55 -23.48
CA THR A 336 -8.13 -29.75 -23.93
C THR A 336 -8.25 -29.50 -25.43
N PRO A 337 -8.75 -30.47 -26.21
CA PRO A 337 -9.07 -30.25 -27.62
C PRO A 337 -10.06 -29.08 -27.78
N THR A 338 -9.74 -28.14 -28.65
CA THR A 338 -10.53 -26.94 -28.94
C THR A 338 -11.00 -27.01 -30.38
N GLY A 339 -12.31 -26.95 -30.58
CA GLY A 339 -12.93 -26.95 -31.92
C GLY A 339 -12.68 -25.65 -32.68
N PRO A 340 -13.16 -25.54 -33.93
CA PRO A 340 -12.92 -24.37 -34.75
C PRO A 340 -13.64 -23.14 -34.19
N ILE A 341 -13.00 -21.97 -34.29
CA ILE A 341 -13.54 -20.68 -33.83
C ILE A 341 -13.65 -19.76 -35.04
N ALA A 342 -14.87 -19.31 -35.36
CA ALA A 342 -15.11 -18.41 -36.49
C ALA A 342 -14.41 -17.05 -36.30
N ALA A 343 -14.12 -16.36 -37.41
CA ALA A 343 -13.56 -15.01 -37.38
C ALA A 343 -14.44 -14.07 -36.54
N GLY A 344 -13.84 -13.33 -35.60
CA GLY A 344 -14.50 -12.42 -34.68
C GLY A 344 -15.29 -13.10 -33.54
N ALA A 345 -15.31 -14.43 -33.45
CA ALA A 345 -16.08 -15.14 -32.43
C ALA A 345 -15.28 -15.35 -31.13
N GLU A 346 -16.01 -15.42 -30.02
CA GLU A 346 -15.49 -15.81 -28.71
C GLU A 346 -16.05 -17.18 -28.30
N THR A 347 -15.30 -17.93 -27.51
CA THR A 347 -15.74 -19.20 -26.92
C THR A 347 -15.10 -19.42 -25.56
N THR A 348 -15.74 -20.22 -24.71
CA THR A 348 -15.20 -20.63 -23.41
C THR A 348 -14.88 -22.12 -23.46
N VAL A 349 -13.61 -22.47 -23.31
CA VAL A 349 -13.11 -23.84 -23.28
C VAL A 349 -13.04 -24.32 -21.83
N ALA A 350 -13.92 -25.24 -21.44
CA ALA A 350 -13.82 -25.94 -20.17
C ALA A 350 -12.65 -26.94 -20.22
N ILE A 351 -11.70 -26.82 -19.29
CA ILE A 351 -10.46 -27.59 -19.33
C ILE A 351 -10.68 -28.99 -18.76
N ASN A 352 -10.24 -30.01 -19.50
CA ASN A 352 -10.29 -31.41 -19.09
C ASN A 352 -9.28 -31.68 -17.97
N GLY A 353 -9.77 -32.25 -16.86
CA GLY A 353 -8.97 -32.59 -15.69
C GLY A 353 -8.97 -31.50 -14.62
N THR A 354 -8.20 -31.74 -13.56
CA THR A 354 -8.14 -30.86 -12.39
C THR A 354 -6.70 -30.74 -11.89
N TRP A 355 -6.41 -29.65 -11.20
CA TRP A 355 -5.17 -29.46 -10.43
C TRP A 355 -5.46 -29.62 -8.94
N THR A 356 -4.65 -30.38 -8.22
CA THR A 356 -4.73 -30.45 -6.74
C THR A 356 -4.02 -29.24 -6.15
N ALA A 357 -4.76 -28.38 -5.47
CA ALA A 357 -4.25 -27.13 -4.94
C ALA A 357 -3.19 -27.36 -3.85
N THR A 358 -2.03 -26.72 -3.98
CA THR A 358 -0.95 -26.75 -2.98
C THR A 358 -0.86 -25.40 -2.27
N SER A 359 -0.55 -25.39 -0.96
CA SER A 359 -0.42 -24.16 -0.16
C SER A 359 0.45 -23.09 -0.85
N GLY A 360 0.02 -21.83 -0.73
CA GLY A 360 0.73 -20.67 -1.28
C GLY A 360 0.12 -20.13 -2.57
N GLY A 361 0.93 -19.37 -3.32
CA GLY A 361 0.58 -18.88 -4.65
C GLY A 361 1.07 -19.82 -5.75
N ALA A 362 0.28 -19.98 -6.81
CA ALA A 362 0.69 -20.61 -8.07
C ALA A 362 0.33 -19.71 -9.25
N THR A 363 1.09 -19.78 -10.34
CA THR A 363 0.74 -19.09 -11.59
C THR A 363 0.01 -20.06 -12.51
N ILE A 364 -1.21 -19.70 -12.90
CA ILE A 364 -1.97 -20.34 -13.98
C ILE A 364 -1.53 -19.70 -15.28
N THR A 365 -0.99 -20.48 -16.22
CA THR A 365 -0.74 -20.03 -17.58
C THR A 365 -1.72 -20.74 -18.51
N ALA A 366 -2.65 -19.99 -19.07
CA ALA A 366 -3.57 -20.44 -20.11
C ALA A 366 -2.97 -20.15 -21.48
N THR A 367 -2.99 -21.13 -22.40
CA THR A 367 -2.41 -20.99 -23.74
C THR A 367 -3.38 -21.54 -24.79
N ALA A 368 -3.82 -20.69 -25.71
CA ALA A 368 -4.47 -21.07 -26.97
C ALA A 368 -3.42 -21.62 -27.94
N ASP A 369 -3.85 -22.46 -28.88
CA ASP A 369 -2.97 -23.22 -29.78
C ASP A 369 -1.67 -23.72 -29.14
N ALA A 370 -1.79 -24.39 -28.00
CA ALA A 370 -0.65 -24.79 -27.19
C ALA A 370 0.28 -25.83 -27.86
N THR A 371 -0.08 -26.30 -29.06
CA THR A 371 0.72 -27.19 -29.91
C THR A 371 1.30 -26.49 -31.15
N GLY A 372 0.93 -25.24 -31.42
CA GLY A 372 1.40 -24.46 -32.58
C GLY A 372 1.01 -25.11 -33.91
N VAL A 373 -0.21 -25.66 -34.01
CA VAL A 373 -0.67 -26.35 -35.23
C VAL A 373 -1.38 -25.40 -36.20
N LEU A 374 -1.85 -24.26 -35.72
CA LEU A 374 -2.42 -23.19 -36.54
C LEU A 374 -1.32 -22.16 -36.80
N ALA A 375 -1.22 -21.70 -38.05
CA ALA A 375 -0.39 -20.54 -38.36
C ALA A 375 -1.26 -19.31 -38.15
N GLU A 376 -0.94 -18.53 -37.12
CA GLU A 376 -1.73 -17.39 -36.70
C GLU A 376 -1.09 -16.07 -37.15
N THR A 377 -1.88 -15.00 -37.28
CA THR A 377 -1.32 -13.69 -37.65
C THR A 377 -0.54 -13.05 -36.50
N ASN A 378 -0.82 -13.45 -35.26
CA ASN A 378 -0.07 -13.09 -34.08
C ASN A 378 0.02 -14.32 -33.15
N GLU A 379 1.23 -14.76 -32.86
CA GLU A 379 1.48 -15.90 -31.98
C GLU A 379 1.72 -15.47 -30.51
N ASN A 380 1.87 -14.16 -30.27
CA ASN A 380 2.31 -13.63 -28.97
C ASN A 380 1.15 -13.33 -28.00
N ASN A 381 -0.09 -13.34 -28.48
CA ASN A 381 -1.33 -13.15 -27.71
C ASN A 381 -2.04 -14.47 -27.37
N ASN A 382 -1.40 -15.60 -27.70
CA ASN A 382 -1.91 -16.93 -27.42
C ASN A 382 -1.80 -17.33 -25.95
N SER A 383 -1.22 -16.52 -25.06
CA SER A 383 -0.98 -16.90 -23.67
C SER A 383 -1.37 -15.81 -22.67
N LEU A 384 -2.00 -16.21 -21.57
CA LEU A 384 -2.35 -15.35 -20.44
C LEU A 384 -1.96 -16.04 -19.14
N ALA A 385 -1.23 -15.33 -18.28
CA ALA A 385 -0.86 -15.78 -16.94
C ALA A 385 -1.71 -15.09 -15.86
N ARG A 386 -2.18 -15.84 -14.87
CA ARG A 386 -2.95 -15.35 -13.72
C ARG A 386 -2.52 -16.09 -12.46
N SER A 387 -2.26 -15.38 -11.36
CA SER A 387 -1.99 -16.03 -10.08
C SER A 387 -3.27 -16.62 -9.45
N ILE A 388 -3.12 -17.76 -8.80
CA ILE A 388 -4.11 -18.37 -7.90
C ILE A 388 -3.48 -18.54 -6.53
N VAL A 389 -4.26 -18.26 -5.49
CA VAL A 389 -3.83 -18.38 -4.10
C VAL A 389 -4.62 -19.48 -3.40
N VAL A 390 -3.91 -20.37 -2.71
CA VAL A 390 -4.45 -21.56 -2.07
C VAL A 390 -4.25 -21.51 -0.56
N GLY A 391 -5.31 -21.78 0.20
CA GLY A 391 -5.24 -22.10 1.62
C GLY A 391 -4.63 -21.00 2.50
N ARG A 392 -5.31 -19.84 2.55
CA ARG A 392 -5.03 -18.79 3.54
C ARG A 392 -5.80 -19.05 4.83
N GLY A 393 -5.31 -18.46 5.93
CA GLY A 393 -5.93 -18.50 7.24
C GLY A 393 -5.62 -19.77 8.01
N ALA A 394 -6.12 -19.83 9.24
CA ALA A 394 -6.01 -21.00 10.10
C ALA A 394 -6.95 -22.12 9.63
N ALA A 395 -6.43 -23.34 9.59
CA ALA A 395 -7.22 -24.56 9.50
C ALA A 395 -7.86 -24.84 10.86
N VAL A 396 -9.04 -24.25 11.06
CA VAL A 396 -9.84 -24.40 12.27
C VAL A 396 -10.81 -25.58 12.14
N PRO A 397 -11.14 -26.28 13.24
CA PRO A 397 -12.04 -27.44 13.22
C PRO A 397 -13.53 -27.07 13.17
N TYR A 398 -13.85 -25.78 13.22
CA TYR A 398 -15.21 -25.26 13.17
C TYR A 398 -15.53 -24.63 11.80
N VAL A 399 -16.82 -24.55 11.48
CA VAL A 399 -17.33 -23.70 10.40
C VAL A 399 -18.07 -22.53 11.02
N GLU A 400 -17.76 -21.34 10.53
CA GLU A 400 -18.42 -20.09 10.90
C GLU A 400 -19.63 -19.84 10.00
N TYR A 401 -20.72 -19.33 10.57
CA TYR A 401 -21.94 -18.98 9.86
C TYR A 401 -22.41 -17.59 10.30
N GLU A 402 -22.43 -16.65 9.35
CA GLU A 402 -22.90 -15.28 9.57
C GLU A 402 -24.43 -15.23 9.72
N ALA A 403 -24.93 -14.45 10.67
CA ALA A 403 -26.37 -14.36 10.98
C ALA A 403 -27.17 -13.73 9.84
N GLU A 404 -26.61 -12.76 9.15
CA GLU A 404 -27.22 -12.08 8.01
C GLU A 404 -27.34 -12.96 6.76
N ALA A 405 -26.51 -14.01 6.67
CA ALA A 405 -26.58 -15.02 5.61
C ALA A 405 -27.57 -16.15 5.93
N ALA A 406 -28.03 -16.24 7.18
CA ALA A 406 -28.96 -17.24 7.66
C ALA A 406 -30.43 -16.88 7.37
N ARG A 407 -31.35 -17.79 7.64
CA ARG A 407 -32.79 -17.47 7.64
C ARG A 407 -33.11 -16.77 8.96
N TYR A 408 -33.63 -15.55 8.94
CA TYR A 408 -33.97 -14.85 10.17
C TYR A 408 -35.34 -14.18 10.13
N GLN A 409 -35.90 -13.96 11.32
CA GLN A 409 -37.01 -13.06 11.57
C GLN A 409 -36.56 -12.08 12.66
N GLY A 410 -36.07 -10.92 12.23
CA GLY A 410 -35.45 -9.90 13.08
C GLY A 410 -35.14 -8.65 12.24
N GLN A 411 -34.41 -7.70 12.81
CA GLN A 411 -33.93 -6.52 12.10
C GLN A 411 -32.48 -6.75 11.65
N LEU A 412 -32.22 -6.68 10.35
CA LEU A 412 -30.85 -6.63 9.83
C LEU A 412 -30.21 -5.29 10.19
N LEU A 413 -29.02 -5.34 10.77
CA LEU A 413 -28.14 -4.20 10.99
C LEU A 413 -27.04 -4.23 9.93
N THR A 414 -26.64 -3.08 9.40
CA THR A 414 -25.62 -2.97 8.36
C THR A 414 -24.86 -1.67 8.54
N ALA A 415 -23.53 -1.73 8.51
CA ALA A 415 -22.70 -0.53 8.58
C ALA A 415 -22.75 0.23 7.26
N ASP A 416 -22.61 1.55 7.33
CA ASP A 416 -22.32 2.34 6.14
C ASP A 416 -20.86 2.10 5.65
N PRO A 417 -20.52 2.51 4.41
CA PRO A 417 -19.17 2.35 3.88
C PRO A 417 -18.07 3.13 4.62
N LEU A 418 -18.40 4.23 5.32
CA LEU A 418 -17.44 5.03 6.09
C LEU A 418 -16.99 4.27 7.34
N ARG A 419 -17.87 3.42 7.88
CA ARG A 419 -17.63 2.59 9.07
C ARG A 419 -17.14 3.44 10.24
N THR A 420 -17.84 4.55 10.48
CA THR A 420 -17.52 5.54 11.50
C THR A 420 -17.20 4.88 12.85
N PHE A 421 -16.09 5.30 13.47
CA PHE A 421 -15.54 4.67 14.66
C PHE A 421 -15.75 5.57 15.88
N GLY A 422 -15.66 4.99 17.09
CA GLY A 422 -15.80 5.74 18.34
C GLY A 422 -17.23 6.02 18.79
N HIS A 423 -18.24 5.60 18.00
CA HIS A 423 -19.65 5.69 18.33
C HIS A 423 -20.28 4.31 18.61
N THR A 424 -21.39 4.32 19.35
CA THR A 424 -22.15 3.10 19.63
C THR A 424 -22.83 2.57 18.37
N ASN A 425 -22.15 1.68 17.64
CA ASN A 425 -22.66 1.08 16.43
C ASN A 425 -22.35 -0.42 16.37
N PHE A 426 -23.39 -1.23 16.50
CA PHE A 426 -23.26 -2.69 16.48
C PHE A 426 -22.82 -3.21 15.13
N ALA A 427 -23.34 -2.64 14.04
CA ALA A 427 -23.06 -3.15 12.70
C ALA A 427 -21.58 -2.95 12.32
N THR A 428 -20.96 -1.84 12.74
CA THR A 428 -19.53 -1.64 12.51
C THR A 428 -18.67 -2.66 13.24
N GLU A 429 -19.04 -3.08 14.44
CA GLU A 429 -18.31 -4.12 15.22
C GLU A 429 -18.74 -5.57 14.90
N SER A 430 -19.66 -5.76 13.95
CA SER A 430 -20.12 -7.07 13.51
C SER A 430 -19.19 -7.66 12.45
N SER A 431 -19.06 -8.99 12.41
CA SER A 431 -18.43 -9.68 11.27
C SER A 431 -19.19 -9.35 10.00
N GLY A 432 -18.47 -9.22 8.87
CA GLY A 432 -19.11 -8.80 7.62
C GLY A 432 -19.67 -7.37 7.64
N ARG A 433 -19.56 -6.66 8.78
CA ARG A 433 -20.22 -5.39 9.11
C ARG A 433 -21.75 -5.47 9.13
N GLN A 434 -22.30 -6.64 9.43
CA GLN A 434 -23.74 -6.90 9.47
C GLN A 434 -24.10 -7.86 10.60
N SER A 435 -25.30 -7.75 11.17
CA SER A 435 -25.78 -8.68 12.19
C SER A 435 -27.30 -8.62 12.29
N VAL A 436 -27.92 -9.56 13.01
CA VAL A 436 -29.38 -9.62 13.16
C VAL A 436 -29.80 -9.31 14.59
N ARG A 437 -30.67 -8.30 14.75
CA ARG A 437 -31.24 -7.87 16.03
C ARG A 437 -32.63 -8.47 16.27
N LEU A 438 -32.82 -9.06 17.44
CA LEU A 438 -34.07 -9.65 17.94
C LEU A 438 -34.63 -8.79 19.09
N ASN A 439 -35.69 -8.04 18.80
CA ASN A 439 -36.37 -7.10 19.70
C ASN A 439 -37.71 -7.64 20.26
N SER A 440 -38.20 -8.78 19.79
CA SER A 440 -39.52 -9.29 20.19
C SER A 440 -39.54 -10.81 20.32
N THR A 441 -40.39 -11.32 21.21
CA THR A 441 -40.60 -12.76 21.37
C THR A 441 -41.04 -13.40 20.05
N GLY A 442 -40.47 -14.56 19.73
CA GLY A 442 -40.67 -15.30 18.48
C GLY A 442 -39.70 -14.92 17.36
N GLN A 443 -38.93 -13.84 17.49
CA GLN A 443 -37.86 -13.50 16.54
C GLN A 443 -36.68 -14.46 16.67
N PHE A 444 -36.03 -14.78 15.55
CA PHE A 444 -34.99 -15.81 15.49
C PHE A 444 -33.94 -15.57 14.38
N VAL A 445 -32.84 -16.29 14.50
CA VAL A 445 -31.86 -16.58 13.43
C VAL A 445 -31.69 -18.10 13.33
N GLU A 446 -31.82 -18.67 12.14
CA GLU A 446 -31.79 -20.11 11.86
C GLU A 446 -30.72 -20.45 10.81
N PHE A 447 -29.69 -21.15 11.27
CA PHE A 447 -28.52 -21.58 10.52
C PHE A 447 -28.69 -23.04 10.08
N THR A 448 -28.18 -23.39 8.89
CA THR A 448 -28.15 -24.78 8.42
C THR A 448 -26.71 -25.25 8.36
N SER A 449 -26.35 -26.30 9.12
CA SER A 449 -24.97 -26.75 9.19
C SER A 449 -24.49 -27.38 7.88
N ALA A 450 -23.30 -27.00 7.43
CA ALA A 450 -22.59 -27.66 6.34
C ALA A 450 -21.86 -28.93 6.81
N ASN A 451 -21.47 -28.97 8.09
CA ASN A 451 -20.70 -30.06 8.69
C ASN A 451 -21.45 -30.68 9.89
N GLN A 452 -20.98 -31.85 10.32
CA GLN A 452 -21.37 -32.42 11.60
C GLN A 452 -20.90 -31.51 12.73
N ALA A 453 -21.70 -31.36 13.79
CA ALA A 453 -21.33 -30.56 14.96
C ALA A 453 -21.96 -31.07 16.26
N ASN A 454 -21.26 -30.88 17.37
CA ASN A 454 -21.76 -31.13 18.73
C ASN A 454 -21.43 -29.98 19.69
N SER A 455 -20.99 -28.84 19.17
CA SER A 455 -20.82 -27.61 19.93
C SER A 455 -21.34 -26.41 19.15
N ILE A 456 -21.54 -25.32 19.87
CA ILE A 456 -21.89 -24.02 19.32
C ILE A 456 -21.12 -22.94 20.07
N VAL A 457 -20.54 -22.00 19.34
CA VAL A 457 -20.16 -20.68 19.85
C VAL A 457 -21.10 -19.66 19.21
N VAL A 458 -21.56 -18.68 19.96
CA VAL A 458 -22.43 -17.59 19.49
C VAL A 458 -21.73 -16.27 19.81
N ARG A 459 -21.32 -15.52 18.77
CA ARG A 459 -20.91 -14.12 18.96
C ARG A 459 -22.16 -13.26 19.03
N ASN A 460 -22.33 -12.58 20.14
CA ASN A 460 -23.58 -11.92 20.47
C ASN A 460 -23.39 -10.62 21.25
N SER A 461 -24.44 -9.80 21.27
CA SER A 461 -24.55 -8.66 22.17
C SER A 461 -25.93 -8.62 22.82
N ILE A 462 -25.94 -8.47 24.13
CA ILE A 462 -27.11 -8.15 24.94
C ILE A 462 -26.85 -6.82 25.69
N PRO A 463 -27.88 -6.13 26.19
CA PRO A 463 -27.69 -4.87 26.91
C PRO A 463 -26.71 -5.01 28.08
N ASP A 464 -26.00 -3.93 28.39
CA ASP A 464 -25.33 -3.79 29.68
C ASP A 464 -26.37 -3.57 30.80
N ALA A 465 -25.94 -3.74 32.06
CA ALA A 465 -26.71 -3.33 33.21
C ALA A 465 -26.78 -1.78 33.28
N PRO A 466 -27.87 -1.19 33.79
CA PRO A 466 -28.00 0.27 33.89
C PRO A 466 -26.85 0.97 34.65
N GLY A 467 -26.20 0.27 35.59
CA GLY A 467 -25.05 0.77 36.35
C GLY A 467 -23.70 0.21 35.89
N GLY A 468 -23.65 -0.51 34.76
CA GLY A 468 -22.46 -1.21 34.29
C GLY A 468 -22.24 -2.57 34.91
N GLY A 469 -21.19 -3.25 34.44
CA GLY A 469 -20.77 -4.56 34.96
C GLY A 469 -21.50 -5.77 34.36
N GLY A 470 -22.38 -5.54 33.38
CA GLY A 470 -23.07 -6.55 32.59
C GLY A 470 -24.28 -7.21 33.27
N ILE A 471 -25.05 -7.93 32.46
CA ILE A 471 -26.12 -8.84 32.85
C ILE A 471 -25.88 -10.22 32.25
N GLU A 472 -26.58 -11.22 32.79
CA GLU A 472 -26.76 -12.50 32.13
C GLU A 472 -28.21 -12.66 31.68
N ALA A 473 -28.39 -13.19 30.48
CA ALA A 473 -29.70 -13.53 29.93
C ALA A 473 -29.62 -14.87 29.21
N THR A 474 -30.75 -15.38 28.74
CA THR A 474 -30.77 -16.61 27.94
C THR A 474 -31.33 -16.36 26.56
N ILE A 475 -30.94 -17.20 25.60
CA ILE A 475 -31.59 -17.35 24.30
C ILE A 475 -31.91 -18.84 24.08
N SER A 476 -33.11 -19.15 23.60
CA SER A 476 -33.49 -20.53 23.30
C SER A 476 -32.80 -21.05 22.05
N LEU A 477 -32.19 -22.23 22.15
CA LEU A 477 -31.65 -23.00 21.02
C LEU A 477 -32.61 -24.13 20.66
N TYR A 478 -33.02 -24.14 19.39
CA TYR A 478 -33.77 -25.22 18.76
C TYR A 478 -32.90 -25.93 17.73
N VAL A 479 -33.08 -27.24 17.61
CA VAL A 479 -32.50 -28.04 16.54
C VAL A 479 -33.61 -28.75 15.77
N ASN A 480 -33.69 -28.51 14.46
CA ASN A 480 -34.79 -28.97 13.60
C ASN A 480 -36.16 -28.68 14.23
N ASP A 481 -36.34 -27.43 14.67
CA ASP A 481 -37.56 -26.92 15.34
C ASP A 481 -37.91 -27.58 16.68
N THR A 482 -37.06 -28.45 17.22
CA THR A 482 -37.20 -29.03 18.55
C THR A 482 -36.36 -28.25 19.55
N PHE A 483 -36.96 -27.80 20.67
CA PHE A 483 -36.21 -27.13 21.74
C PHE A 483 -35.14 -28.07 22.29
N VAL A 484 -33.89 -27.60 22.37
CA VAL A 484 -32.76 -28.37 22.90
C VAL A 484 -32.38 -27.86 24.28
N ARG A 485 -32.07 -26.56 24.38
CA ARG A 485 -31.67 -25.92 25.65
C ARG A 485 -31.75 -24.40 25.52
N LYS A 486 -31.66 -23.71 26.64
CA LYS A 486 -31.27 -22.30 26.69
C LYS A 486 -29.74 -22.19 26.69
N LEU A 487 -29.22 -21.22 25.96
CA LEU A 487 -27.82 -20.77 26.02
C LEU A 487 -27.77 -19.53 26.90
N THR A 488 -26.82 -19.48 27.84
CA THR A 488 -26.55 -18.28 28.64
C THR A 488 -25.70 -17.33 27.82
N LEU A 489 -26.16 -16.08 27.71
CA LEU A 489 -25.45 -14.96 27.11
C LEU A 489 -25.08 -13.98 28.21
N SER A 490 -23.95 -13.29 28.06
CA SER A 490 -23.45 -12.34 29.06
C SER A 490 -22.96 -11.06 28.40
N SER A 491 -23.21 -9.92 29.03
CA SER A 491 -22.57 -8.65 28.68
C SER A 491 -21.43 -8.28 29.61
N ARG A 492 -21.08 -9.15 30.57
CA ARG A 492 -20.11 -8.92 31.67
C ARG A 492 -18.71 -8.49 31.21
N HIS A 493 -18.27 -8.95 30.05
CA HIS A 493 -16.95 -8.66 29.49
C HIS A 493 -17.02 -7.73 28.27
N SER A 494 -18.21 -7.33 27.83
CA SER A 494 -18.43 -6.34 26.76
C SER A 494 -18.72 -4.95 27.33
N TRP A 495 -19.01 -3.99 26.46
CA TRP A 495 -19.38 -2.61 26.80
C TRP A 495 -18.27 -1.82 27.50
N LEU A 496 -17.51 -1.09 26.71
CA LEU A 496 -16.53 -0.11 27.16
C LEU A 496 -16.94 1.30 26.76
N TYR A 497 -16.99 2.21 27.74
CA TYR A 497 -17.47 3.57 27.61
C TYR A 497 -16.37 4.60 27.88
N GLY A 498 -16.37 5.71 27.13
CA GLY A 498 -15.37 6.77 27.24
C GLY A 498 -14.88 7.33 25.90
N ASN A 499 -13.63 7.80 25.85
CA ASN A 499 -13.00 8.29 24.63
C ASN A 499 -12.29 7.12 23.90
N SER A 500 -12.45 7.01 22.58
CA SER A 500 -11.83 5.97 21.77
C SER A 500 -10.31 6.09 21.66
N ASP A 501 -9.77 7.30 21.81
CA ASP A 501 -8.34 7.55 21.60
C ASP A 501 -7.46 7.09 22.77
N GLY A 502 -8.00 7.13 23.99
CA GLY A 502 -7.31 6.67 25.21
C GLY A 502 -7.91 5.35 25.70
N PRO A 503 -7.37 4.18 25.32
CA PRO A 503 -7.97 2.90 25.68
C PRO A 503 -7.88 2.62 27.17
N GLU A 504 -6.82 3.09 27.85
CA GLU A 504 -6.69 3.03 29.31
C GLU A 504 -7.68 3.97 30.03
N SER A 505 -8.37 4.86 29.30
CA SER A 505 -9.45 5.71 29.83
C SER A 505 -10.84 5.12 29.64
N LEU A 506 -10.96 4.00 28.92
CA LEU A 506 -12.22 3.31 28.75
C LEU A 506 -12.61 2.59 30.04
N THR A 507 -13.85 2.77 30.46
CA THR A 507 -14.39 2.16 31.69
C THR A 507 -15.58 1.26 31.36
N ASN A 508 -15.95 0.40 32.29
CA ASN A 508 -17.19 -0.38 32.24
C ASN A 508 -18.37 0.32 32.95
N ASN A 509 -18.27 1.63 33.17
CA ASN A 509 -19.32 2.46 33.76
C ASN A 509 -20.10 3.15 32.63
N PRO A 510 -21.43 2.94 32.51
CA PRO A 510 -22.22 3.52 31.44
C PRO A 510 -22.15 5.05 31.38
N GLN A 511 -21.71 5.55 30.23
CA GLN A 511 -21.59 6.97 29.88
C GLN A 511 -21.49 7.11 28.36
N GLY A 512 -21.78 8.29 27.79
CA GLY A 512 -21.46 8.61 26.38
C GLY A 512 -21.69 7.48 25.36
N ASP A 513 -20.77 7.36 24.41
CA ASP A 513 -20.71 6.25 23.46
C ASP A 513 -20.04 5.00 24.06
N ALA A 514 -20.47 3.83 23.58
CA ALA A 514 -19.92 2.51 23.93
C ALA A 514 -19.22 1.85 22.73
N ARG A 515 -18.28 0.97 23.02
CA ARG A 515 -17.58 0.11 22.05
C ARG A 515 -17.28 -1.25 22.66
N ARG A 516 -16.69 -2.16 21.89
CA ARG A 516 -16.44 -3.56 22.30
C ARG A 516 -17.75 -4.20 22.76
N LEU A 517 -18.75 -4.08 21.91
CA LEU A 517 -20.17 -4.32 22.16
C LEU A 517 -20.54 -5.81 22.16
N PHE A 518 -19.68 -6.65 21.59
CA PHE A 518 -19.89 -8.08 21.45
C PHE A 518 -19.04 -8.88 22.44
N ASP A 519 -19.56 -10.04 22.79
CA ASP A 519 -18.84 -11.11 23.49
C ASP A 519 -19.22 -12.45 22.85
N GLU A 520 -18.58 -13.53 23.30
CA GLU A 520 -18.89 -14.88 22.84
C GLU A 520 -19.47 -15.74 23.95
N SER A 521 -20.39 -16.64 23.59
CA SER A 521 -20.97 -17.62 24.50
C SER A 521 -20.93 -18.99 23.85
N HIS A 522 -20.49 -20.01 24.57
CA HIS A 522 -20.24 -21.33 24.01
C HIS A 522 -20.89 -22.45 24.80
N ALA A 523 -21.23 -23.55 24.13
CA ALA A 523 -21.78 -24.74 24.76
C ALA A 523 -21.43 -26.02 23.99
N LEU A 524 -21.10 -27.08 24.73
CA LEU A 524 -21.22 -28.46 24.24
C LEU A 524 -22.70 -28.87 24.26
N LEU A 525 -23.11 -29.56 23.19
CA LEU A 525 -24.46 -30.09 23.01
C LEU A 525 -24.51 -31.57 23.44
N ALA A 526 -25.71 -32.07 23.72
CA ALA A 526 -25.90 -33.42 24.25
C ALA A 526 -25.53 -34.54 23.26
N GLY A 527 -25.38 -34.24 21.97
CA GLY A 527 -25.00 -35.19 20.94
C GLY A 527 -24.46 -34.51 19.69
N SER A 528 -23.98 -35.33 18.75
CA SER A 528 -23.56 -34.89 17.43
C SER A 528 -24.74 -34.82 16.48
N TYR A 529 -24.84 -33.71 15.76
CA TYR A 529 -25.86 -33.45 14.76
C TYR A 529 -25.22 -33.52 13.36
N PRO A 530 -25.84 -34.22 12.39
CA PRO A 530 -25.29 -34.39 11.05
C PRO A 530 -25.31 -33.09 10.24
N PRO A 531 -24.56 -33.01 9.11
CA PRO A 531 -24.74 -31.97 8.09
C PRO A 531 -26.22 -31.80 7.68
N GLY A 532 -26.62 -30.57 7.37
CA GLY A 532 -28.00 -30.19 7.02
C GLY A 532 -28.91 -29.94 8.23
N THR A 533 -28.38 -30.01 9.45
CA THR A 533 -29.15 -29.73 10.67
C THR A 533 -29.44 -28.24 10.79
N ARG A 534 -30.69 -27.88 11.13
CA ARG A 534 -31.09 -26.49 11.39
C ARG A 534 -30.90 -26.13 12.86
N PHE A 535 -30.02 -25.18 13.15
CA PHE A 535 -29.80 -24.60 14.48
C PHE A 535 -30.47 -23.23 14.54
N LYS A 536 -31.48 -23.06 15.38
CA LYS A 536 -32.24 -21.81 15.50
C LYS A 536 -32.08 -21.20 16.89
N LEU A 537 -31.52 -20.00 16.92
CA LEU A 537 -31.47 -19.13 18.09
C LEU A 537 -32.71 -18.23 18.08
N GLN A 538 -33.60 -18.40 19.06
CA GLN A 538 -34.89 -17.73 19.11
C GLN A 538 -35.07 -17.03 20.46
N ARG A 539 -35.61 -15.82 20.44
CA ARG A 539 -36.04 -15.11 21.65
C ARG A 539 -37.43 -15.60 22.05
N ASP A 540 -37.52 -16.43 23.07
CA ASP A 540 -38.79 -16.89 23.66
C ASP A 540 -39.28 -15.99 24.80
N ALA A 541 -40.44 -16.30 25.38
CA ALA A 541 -41.04 -15.53 26.47
C ALA A 541 -40.16 -15.48 27.74
N GLY A 542 -39.28 -16.47 27.93
CA GLY A 542 -38.33 -16.52 29.05
C GLY A 542 -36.94 -15.95 28.71
N ASP A 543 -36.75 -15.39 27.51
CA ASP A 543 -35.51 -14.76 27.06
C ASP A 543 -35.65 -13.25 27.28
N SER A 544 -35.19 -12.80 28.44
CA SER A 544 -35.58 -11.54 29.07
C SER A 544 -34.73 -10.32 28.71
N ALA A 545 -33.64 -10.46 27.94
CA ALA A 545 -32.85 -9.28 27.55
C ALA A 545 -33.69 -8.35 26.67
N GLN A 546 -33.47 -7.04 26.80
CA GLN A 546 -34.23 -6.03 26.05
C GLN A 546 -34.08 -6.23 24.53
N PHE A 547 -32.88 -6.59 24.09
CA PHE A 547 -32.58 -7.00 22.73
C PHE A 547 -31.53 -8.11 22.73
N TYR A 548 -31.42 -8.80 21.61
CA TYR A 548 -30.34 -9.73 21.30
C TYR A 548 -29.80 -9.35 19.94
N ILE A 549 -28.50 -9.22 19.79
CA ILE A 549 -27.86 -9.06 18.49
C ILE A 549 -27.02 -10.29 18.27
N ILE A 550 -27.34 -11.04 17.22
CA ILE A 550 -26.62 -12.25 16.81
C ILE A 550 -25.78 -11.87 15.60
N ASP A 551 -24.48 -12.01 15.75
CA ASP A 551 -23.49 -11.72 14.71
C ASP A 551 -23.20 -12.99 13.89
N LEU A 552 -22.69 -14.01 14.55
CA LEU A 552 -22.34 -15.28 13.92
C LEU A 552 -22.43 -16.45 14.90
N ILE A 553 -22.38 -17.66 14.35
CA ILE A 553 -22.11 -18.88 15.12
C ILE A 553 -20.93 -19.66 14.56
N ASP A 554 -20.14 -20.27 15.44
CA ASP A 554 -19.18 -21.32 15.08
C ASP A 554 -19.79 -22.69 15.45
N LEU A 555 -19.83 -23.64 14.51
CA LEU A 555 -20.22 -25.03 14.78
C LEU A 555 -19.02 -25.96 14.57
N GLU A 556 -18.70 -26.74 15.61
CA GLU A 556 -17.55 -27.66 15.64
C GLU A 556 -18.00 -29.09 15.98
N GLN A 557 -17.36 -30.08 15.38
CA GLN A 557 -17.42 -31.46 15.88
C GLN A 557 -16.25 -31.67 16.86
N VAL A 558 -16.50 -31.35 18.12
CA VAL A 558 -15.55 -31.50 19.21
C VAL A 558 -15.32 -32.98 19.49
N ALA A 559 -14.05 -33.38 19.58
CA ALA A 559 -13.66 -34.73 19.96
C ALA A 559 -14.02 -35.03 21.42
N PRO A 560 -14.21 -36.30 21.82
CA PRO A 560 -14.29 -36.68 23.22
C PRO A 560 -13.06 -36.20 24.02
N ALA A 561 -13.23 -35.99 25.32
CA ALA A 561 -12.13 -35.62 26.21
C ALA A 561 -10.98 -36.64 26.09
N ALA A 562 -9.76 -36.15 25.94
CA ALA A 562 -8.58 -37.01 25.87
C ALA A 562 -8.33 -37.71 27.21
N ASN A 563 -7.78 -38.91 27.16
CA ASN A 563 -7.35 -39.65 28.34
C ASN A 563 -6.00 -39.13 28.84
N GLN A 564 -5.74 -39.28 30.14
CA GLN A 564 -4.45 -38.98 30.75
C GLN A 564 -3.30 -39.70 30.01
N PRO A 565 -2.31 -38.97 29.46
CA PRO A 565 -1.15 -39.58 28.84
C PRO A 565 -0.30 -40.34 29.85
N ALA A 566 0.34 -41.42 29.39
CA ALA A 566 1.30 -42.16 30.20
C ALA A 566 2.45 -41.24 30.65
N GLY A 567 2.82 -41.32 31.93
CA GLY A 567 3.89 -40.51 32.53
C GLY A 567 3.43 -39.15 33.08
N CYS A 568 2.22 -38.69 32.79
CA CYS A 568 1.66 -37.51 33.43
C CYS A 568 1.00 -37.83 34.77
N THR A 569 0.96 -36.86 35.66
CA THR A 569 0.26 -36.94 36.96
C THR A 569 -0.88 -35.92 37.00
N SER A 570 -2.07 -36.37 37.39
CA SER A 570 -3.27 -35.53 37.47
C SER A 570 -3.20 -34.52 38.60
N ILE A 571 -3.66 -33.28 38.37
CA ILE A 571 -3.84 -32.26 39.42
C ILE A 571 -4.81 -32.72 40.53
N THR A 572 -5.70 -33.67 40.26
CA THR A 572 -6.58 -34.27 41.29
C THR A 572 -5.80 -35.04 42.35
N ASN A 573 -4.62 -35.57 42.02
CA ASN A 573 -3.74 -36.22 43.00
C ASN A 573 -3.14 -35.20 43.98
N TYR A 574 -3.15 -33.92 43.61
CA TYR A 574 -2.75 -32.80 44.45
C TYR A 574 -3.94 -32.14 45.16
N GLY A 575 -5.15 -32.69 45.04
CA GLY A 575 -6.34 -32.24 45.75
C GLY A 575 -7.25 -31.27 44.98
N ALA A 576 -6.99 -31.01 43.70
CA ALA A 576 -7.92 -30.25 42.85
C ALA A 576 -9.22 -31.03 42.64
N VAL A 577 -10.37 -30.35 42.59
CA VAL A 577 -11.69 -30.97 42.38
C VAL A 577 -12.45 -30.22 41.29
N PRO A 578 -12.81 -30.87 40.17
CA PRO A 578 -13.43 -30.16 39.05
C PRO A 578 -14.87 -29.74 39.38
N ASN A 579 -15.25 -28.56 38.88
CA ASN A 579 -16.62 -28.02 38.91
C ASN A 579 -17.21 -27.78 40.33
N ASP A 580 -16.39 -27.67 41.37
CA ASP A 580 -16.87 -27.45 42.74
C ASP A 580 -16.91 -25.96 43.15
N GLY A 581 -16.35 -25.08 42.32
CA GLY A 581 -16.28 -23.63 42.54
C GLY A 581 -15.20 -23.17 43.53
N ASN A 582 -14.45 -24.10 44.12
CA ASN A 582 -13.35 -23.82 45.03
C ASN A 582 -12.05 -23.54 44.25
N ASP A 583 -11.14 -22.78 44.84
CA ASP A 583 -9.85 -22.43 44.22
C ASP A 583 -8.88 -23.62 44.19
N ASP A 584 -8.50 -24.06 42.99
CA ASP A 584 -7.59 -25.17 42.71
C ASP A 584 -6.13 -24.72 42.54
N THR A 585 -5.85 -23.41 42.62
CA THR A 585 -4.53 -22.82 42.36
C THR A 585 -3.40 -23.56 43.06
N ASP A 586 -3.55 -23.84 44.36
CA ASP A 586 -2.49 -24.45 45.17
C ASP A 586 -2.19 -25.89 44.71
N ALA A 587 -3.20 -26.64 44.22
CA ALA A 587 -3.02 -27.98 43.69
C ALA A 587 -2.30 -27.95 42.33
N ILE A 588 -2.69 -27.02 41.45
CA ILE A 588 -2.05 -26.80 40.15
C ILE A 588 -0.59 -26.38 40.35
N GLN A 589 -0.33 -25.41 41.23
CA GLN A 589 1.01 -24.91 41.53
C GLN A 589 1.93 -26.03 42.04
N ARG A 590 1.44 -26.91 42.93
CA ARG A 590 2.23 -28.04 43.43
C ARG A 590 2.57 -29.04 42.32
N ALA A 591 1.61 -29.41 41.48
CA ALA A 591 1.85 -30.31 40.36
C ALA A 591 2.90 -29.74 39.39
N VAL A 592 2.76 -28.46 39.02
CA VAL A 592 3.72 -27.76 38.15
C VAL A 592 5.11 -27.67 38.80
N THR A 593 5.17 -27.42 40.11
CA THR A 593 6.45 -27.39 40.85
C THR A 593 7.12 -28.77 40.87
N ASP A 594 6.36 -29.84 41.05
CA ASP A 594 6.89 -31.22 41.04
C ASP A 594 7.42 -31.61 39.66
N ASP A 595 6.73 -31.21 38.58
CA ASP A 595 7.19 -31.44 37.21
C ASP A 595 8.49 -30.67 36.92
N GLN A 596 8.53 -29.38 37.28
CA GLN A 596 9.72 -28.54 37.17
C GLN A 596 10.93 -29.12 37.93
N ASN A 597 10.68 -29.79 39.06
CA ASN A 597 11.71 -30.43 39.88
C ASN A 597 12.04 -31.86 39.44
N GLY A 598 11.39 -32.39 38.40
CA GLY A 598 11.59 -33.75 37.88
C GLY A 598 11.00 -34.86 38.77
N VAL A 599 10.08 -34.53 39.67
CA VAL A 599 9.36 -35.49 40.53
C VAL A 599 8.30 -36.25 39.72
N ILE A 600 7.66 -35.57 38.78
CA ILE A 600 6.74 -36.14 37.79
C ILE A 600 7.25 -35.78 36.37
N GLY A 601 6.76 -36.47 35.34
CA GLY A 601 7.19 -36.24 33.96
C GLY A 601 6.30 -35.31 33.14
N CYS A 602 5.07 -35.06 33.60
CA CYS A 602 4.18 -34.01 33.09
C CYS A 602 2.99 -33.80 34.03
N VAL A 603 2.41 -32.61 33.99
CA VAL A 603 1.14 -32.26 34.63
C VAL A 603 -0.02 -32.60 33.70
N TRP A 604 -1.00 -33.33 34.21
CA TRP A 604 -2.27 -33.60 33.54
C TRP A 604 -3.41 -32.79 34.18
N ILE A 605 -4.15 -32.04 33.36
CA ILE A 605 -5.38 -31.34 33.74
C ILE A 605 -6.56 -32.11 33.13
N PRO A 606 -7.33 -32.89 33.91
CA PRO A 606 -8.46 -33.64 33.37
C PRO A 606 -9.58 -32.73 32.84
N ALA A 607 -10.58 -33.35 32.21
CA ALA A 607 -11.82 -32.66 31.87
C ALA A 607 -12.52 -32.12 33.12
N GLY A 608 -12.94 -30.86 33.08
CA GLY A 608 -13.56 -30.12 34.17
C GLY A 608 -13.28 -28.63 34.07
N GLN A 609 -14.06 -27.86 34.82
CA GLN A 609 -13.77 -26.46 35.12
C GLN A 609 -13.00 -26.36 36.43
N TRP A 610 -11.86 -25.68 36.41
CA TRP A 610 -10.93 -25.57 37.52
C TRP A 610 -10.70 -24.09 37.84
N ARG A 611 -10.95 -23.70 39.08
CA ARG A 611 -10.83 -22.28 39.44
C ARG A 611 -9.37 -21.98 39.77
N GLN A 612 -8.80 -20.96 39.14
CA GLN A 612 -7.43 -20.53 39.35
C GLN A 612 -7.42 -19.03 39.68
N GLU A 613 -7.21 -18.69 40.95
CA GLU A 613 -7.20 -17.30 41.45
C GLU A 613 -5.80 -16.71 41.65
N LYS A 614 -4.71 -17.46 41.40
CA LYS A 614 -3.35 -16.89 41.31
C LYS A 614 -2.59 -17.41 40.09
N LYS A 615 -1.69 -16.60 39.55
CA LYS A 615 -0.74 -17.00 38.50
C LYS A 615 0.08 -18.20 38.96
N ILE A 616 0.25 -19.18 38.07
CA ILE A 616 1.19 -20.29 38.29
C ILE A 616 2.58 -19.85 37.84
N LEU A 617 3.55 -19.89 38.76
CA LEU A 617 4.90 -19.40 38.52
C LEU A 617 5.94 -20.07 39.44
N THR A 618 7.24 -19.81 39.22
CA THR A 618 8.28 -20.25 40.15
C THR A 618 8.43 -19.23 41.26
N LYS A 619 8.27 -19.63 42.52
CA LYS A 619 8.57 -18.75 43.64
C LYS A 619 10.06 -18.37 43.62
N ASP A 620 10.36 -17.08 43.64
CA ASP A 620 11.70 -16.53 43.58
C ASP A 620 12.50 -17.06 44.77
N PRO A 621 13.53 -17.89 44.54
CA PRO A 621 14.31 -18.48 45.62
C PRO A 621 15.11 -17.43 46.40
N LEU A 622 15.34 -16.24 45.83
CA LEU A 622 16.10 -15.18 46.50
C LEU A 622 15.19 -14.08 47.10
N GLY A 623 13.88 -14.10 46.83
CA GLY A 623 12.92 -13.12 47.37
C GLY A 623 13.31 -11.67 47.07
N ARG A 624 13.69 -11.35 45.83
CA ARG A 624 14.35 -10.08 45.46
C ARG A 624 13.45 -8.85 45.46
N GLY A 625 12.15 -8.99 45.70
CA GLY A 625 11.23 -7.85 45.64
C GLY A 625 9.83 -8.17 46.17
N PRO A 626 8.95 -7.14 46.18
CA PRO A 626 7.57 -7.29 46.62
C PRO A 626 6.72 -8.11 45.64
N HIS A 627 7.15 -8.23 44.39
CA HIS A 627 6.50 -9.01 43.34
C HIS A 627 7.43 -10.09 42.80
N ASN A 628 6.86 -11.25 42.48
CA ASN A 628 7.51 -12.44 41.96
C ASN A 628 7.41 -12.47 40.45
N GLN A 629 8.57 -12.45 39.78
CA GLN A 629 8.66 -12.40 38.31
C GLN A 629 9.64 -13.44 37.77
N VAL A 630 9.73 -14.57 38.47
CA VAL A 630 10.44 -15.78 38.05
C VAL A 630 9.41 -16.76 37.50
N GLY A 631 9.52 -17.08 36.21
CA GLY A 631 8.58 -17.94 35.51
C GLY A 631 8.88 -19.43 35.72
N ILE A 632 7.95 -20.29 35.31
CA ILE A 632 8.18 -21.74 35.29
C ILE A 632 9.18 -22.12 34.20
N SER A 633 9.91 -23.21 34.42
CA SER A 633 10.91 -23.71 33.49
C SER A 633 10.92 -25.23 33.44
N ASN A 634 11.14 -25.80 32.26
CA ASN A 634 11.21 -27.27 32.07
C ASN A 634 9.92 -28.00 32.49
N VAL A 635 8.77 -27.41 32.15
CA VAL A 635 7.46 -27.92 32.55
C VAL A 635 6.67 -28.40 31.34
N THR A 636 6.00 -29.54 31.43
CA THR A 636 5.00 -30.02 30.46
C THR A 636 3.63 -30.09 31.11
N ILE A 637 2.67 -29.32 30.60
CA ILE A 637 1.25 -29.31 31.02
C ILE A 637 0.39 -29.74 29.83
N ARG A 638 -0.51 -30.71 30.06
CA ARG A 638 -1.45 -31.21 29.07
C ARG A 638 -2.87 -31.27 29.63
N GLY A 639 -3.84 -30.81 28.85
CA GLY A 639 -5.26 -30.93 29.15
C GLY A 639 -5.96 -32.00 28.31
N ALA A 640 -7.24 -32.19 28.58
CA ALA A 640 -8.12 -33.11 27.87
C ALA A 640 -8.72 -32.54 26.57
N GLY A 641 -8.27 -31.35 26.14
CA GLY A 641 -8.81 -30.57 25.01
C GLY A 641 -9.38 -29.23 25.49
N MET A 642 -9.28 -28.18 24.66
CA MET A 642 -9.73 -26.82 25.03
C MET A 642 -11.19 -26.75 25.52
N TRP A 643 -12.07 -27.57 24.93
CA TRP A 643 -13.48 -27.65 25.31
C TRP A 643 -13.72 -28.39 26.64
N HIS A 644 -12.73 -29.14 27.13
CA HIS A 644 -12.87 -30.07 28.24
C HIS A 644 -12.12 -29.61 29.48
N SER A 645 -10.89 -29.09 29.34
CA SER A 645 -10.04 -28.66 30.47
C SER A 645 -9.97 -27.15 30.55
N GLN A 646 -10.83 -26.56 31.39
CA GLN A 646 -11.05 -25.13 31.44
C GLN A 646 -10.56 -24.54 32.76
N LEU A 647 -9.56 -23.68 32.72
CA LEU A 647 -9.12 -22.86 33.85
C LEU A 647 -9.90 -21.54 33.84
N TYR A 648 -10.42 -21.11 34.97
CA TYR A 648 -11.14 -19.84 35.06
C TYR A 648 -10.90 -19.09 36.37
N THR A 649 -11.11 -17.78 36.38
CA THR A 649 -11.06 -16.94 37.58
C THR A 649 -12.35 -16.13 37.74
N LEU A 650 -12.76 -15.87 38.98
CA LEU A 650 -13.88 -14.97 39.27
C LEU A 650 -13.41 -13.60 39.75
N THR A 651 -12.18 -13.50 40.23
CA THR A 651 -11.59 -12.27 40.78
C THR A 651 -10.95 -11.47 39.67
N GLN A 652 -11.42 -10.24 39.45
CA GLN A 652 -10.79 -9.33 38.49
C GLN A 652 -9.34 -9.04 38.91
N PRO A 653 -8.37 -8.95 38.00
CA PRO A 653 -6.95 -8.96 38.38
C PRO A 653 -6.52 -7.81 39.28
N HIS A 654 -7.02 -6.58 39.04
CA HIS A 654 -6.77 -5.43 39.89
C HIS A 654 -7.43 -5.49 41.28
N LEU A 655 -8.37 -6.42 41.50
CA LEU A 655 -9.01 -6.66 42.80
C LEU A 655 -8.41 -7.87 43.53
N ALA A 656 -7.49 -8.60 42.91
CA ALA A 656 -6.87 -9.76 43.51
C ALA A 656 -5.93 -9.34 44.67
N THR A 657 -6.19 -9.86 45.87
CA THR A 657 -5.38 -9.59 47.07
C THR A 657 -4.55 -10.82 47.45
N GLY A 658 -3.35 -10.61 48.00
CA GLY A 658 -2.50 -11.71 48.50
C GLY A 658 -1.83 -12.55 47.41
N GLY A 659 -1.85 -12.09 46.15
CA GLY A 659 -1.02 -12.61 45.08
C GLY A 659 0.44 -12.16 45.26
N ILE A 660 1.38 -13.01 44.86
CA ILE A 660 2.81 -12.67 44.87
C ILE A 660 3.26 -12.04 43.54
N ASN A 661 2.42 -12.00 42.52
CA ASN A 661 2.82 -11.59 41.15
C ASN A 661 2.83 -10.06 41.00
N HIS A 662 3.35 -9.60 39.87
CA HIS A 662 3.21 -8.19 39.52
C HIS A 662 1.74 -7.86 39.19
N PRO A 663 1.18 -6.72 39.66
CA PRO A 663 -0.23 -6.37 39.43
C PRO A 663 -0.64 -6.38 37.94
N HIS A 664 0.23 -5.87 37.07
CA HIS A 664 0.02 -5.86 35.61
C HIS A 664 -0.11 -7.27 34.98
N GLU A 665 0.56 -8.28 35.53
CA GLU A 665 0.52 -9.66 35.02
C GLU A 665 -0.77 -10.40 35.44
N GLY A 666 -1.38 -9.95 36.54
CA GLY A 666 -2.63 -10.46 37.06
C GLY A 666 -2.52 -11.79 37.82
N ASN A 667 -3.67 -12.44 37.97
CA ASN A 667 -3.88 -13.52 38.93
C ASN A 667 -4.32 -14.85 38.29
N PHE A 668 -4.19 -15.02 36.97
CA PHE A 668 -4.57 -16.27 36.29
C PHE A 668 -3.60 -16.62 35.15
N GLY A 669 -3.63 -17.87 34.70
CA GLY A 669 -2.71 -18.40 33.69
C GLY A 669 -1.29 -18.64 34.23
N PHE A 670 -0.28 -18.49 33.38
CA PHE A 670 1.09 -18.96 33.66
C PHE A 670 2.15 -17.89 33.39
N ASP A 671 3.15 -17.81 34.27
CA ASP A 671 4.40 -17.08 34.03
C ASP A 671 5.48 -18.08 33.58
N ILE A 672 6.17 -17.82 32.47
CA ILE A 672 7.04 -18.77 31.77
C ILE A 672 8.42 -18.17 31.54
N ASP A 673 9.47 -18.88 31.98
CA ASP A 673 10.86 -18.49 31.71
C ASP A 673 11.46 -19.25 30.53
N LYS A 674 11.38 -20.60 30.46
CA LYS A 674 11.92 -21.38 29.33
C LYS A 674 11.47 -22.84 29.28
N ASN A 675 11.70 -23.50 28.16
CA ASN A 675 11.53 -24.94 27.94
C ASN A 675 10.21 -25.47 28.51
N THR A 676 9.12 -24.73 28.28
CA THR A 676 7.80 -25.07 28.79
C THR A 676 6.88 -25.50 27.65
N GLN A 677 6.13 -26.58 27.85
CA GLN A 677 5.15 -27.07 26.90
C GLN A 677 3.76 -27.05 27.52
N ILE A 678 2.83 -26.29 26.94
CA ILE A 678 1.43 -26.23 27.40
C ILE A 678 0.52 -26.60 26.25
N SER A 679 -0.40 -27.52 26.48
CA SER A 679 -1.32 -27.95 25.42
C SER A 679 -2.71 -28.35 25.89
N ASP A 680 -3.68 -28.20 24.98
CA ASP A 680 -5.02 -28.77 25.07
C ASP A 680 -5.84 -28.29 26.28
N ILE A 681 -5.74 -27.01 26.61
CA ILE A 681 -6.46 -26.35 27.72
C ILE A 681 -7.16 -25.07 27.26
N ALA A 682 -8.12 -24.58 28.05
CA ALA A 682 -8.65 -23.23 27.96
C ALA A 682 -8.32 -22.41 29.22
N ILE A 683 -8.14 -21.10 29.07
CA ILE A 683 -7.90 -20.13 30.13
C ILE A 683 -8.91 -18.99 29.96
N PHE A 684 -9.89 -18.91 30.84
CA PHE A 684 -10.90 -17.86 30.86
C PHE A 684 -10.61 -16.87 31.97
N GLY A 685 -10.11 -15.70 31.58
CA GLY A 685 -9.82 -14.59 32.48
C GLY A 685 -11.10 -13.93 33.03
N SER A 686 -10.89 -12.98 33.92
CA SER A 686 -11.94 -12.18 34.56
C SER A 686 -11.83 -10.70 34.20
N GLY A 687 -10.97 -10.34 33.26
CA GLY A 687 -10.70 -8.96 32.86
C GLY A 687 -11.97 -8.25 32.37
N ARG A 688 -12.06 -6.95 32.69
CA ARG A 688 -13.18 -6.06 32.31
C ARG A 688 -12.75 -4.73 31.70
N ILE A 689 -11.45 -4.45 31.73
CA ILE A 689 -10.84 -3.20 31.32
C ILE A 689 -9.44 -3.51 30.79
N ARG A 690 -8.90 -2.62 29.95
CA ARG A 690 -7.49 -2.65 29.56
C ARG A 690 -6.61 -2.07 30.66
N GLY A 691 -6.91 -0.84 31.04
CA GLY A 691 -6.28 -0.06 32.11
C GLY A 691 -7.34 0.84 32.77
N GLY A 692 -7.04 1.37 33.96
CA GLY A 692 -7.93 2.28 34.67
C GLY A 692 -7.27 2.99 35.84
N ASP A 693 -8.03 3.82 36.55
CA ASP A 693 -7.56 4.61 37.69
C ASP A 693 -6.78 3.77 38.70
N GLY A 694 -5.69 4.33 39.24
CA GLY A 694 -4.86 3.66 40.24
C GLY A 694 -4.06 2.46 39.71
N ASN A 695 -3.77 2.42 38.40
CA ASN A 695 -3.06 1.34 37.71
C ASN A 695 -3.82 0.00 37.72
N ALA A 696 -5.16 0.08 37.67
CA ALA A 696 -5.99 -1.11 37.54
C ALA A 696 -5.84 -1.73 36.14
N GLU A 697 -5.66 -3.05 36.05
CA GLU A 697 -5.50 -3.76 34.77
C GLU A 697 -6.27 -5.08 34.71
N GLY A 698 -6.44 -5.57 33.47
CA GLY A 698 -7.18 -6.80 33.14
C GLY A 698 -6.37 -8.10 33.15
N GLY A 699 -5.07 -8.07 33.53
CA GLY A 699 -4.19 -9.24 33.65
C GLY A 699 -3.81 -9.93 32.33
N VAL A 700 -2.78 -10.77 32.34
CA VAL A 700 -2.26 -11.44 31.13
C VAL A 700 -2.51 -12.94 31.20
N GLY A 701 -2.84 -13.60 30.09
CA GLY A 701 -3.00 -15.06 30.06
C GLY A 701 -1.68 -15.79 30.28
N LEU A 702 -0.72 -15.59 29.37
CA LEU A 702 0.64 -16.13 29.46
C LEU A 702 1.65 -14.99 29.38
N ASN A 703 2.60 -14.92 30.31
CA ASN A 703 3.67 -13.90 30.26
C ASN A 703 5.00 -14.46 30.72
N GLY A 704 6.06 -13.67 30.57
CA GLY A 704 7.39 -14.02 31.05
C GLY A 704 8.43 -13.95 29.93
N ARG A 705 9.56 -14.60 30.11
CA ARG A 705 10.70 -14.54 29.19
C ARG A 705 10.57 -15.52 28.02
N PHE A 706 9.88 -16.64 28.23
CA PHE A 706 9.70 -17.77 27.30
C PHE A 706 10.98 -18.48 26.83
N GLY A 707 12.13 -17.81 26.77
CA GLY A 707 13.46 -18.39 26.53
C GLY A 707 13.50 -19.34 25.32
N THR A 708 14.25 -20.43 25.44
CA THR A 708 14.35 -21.47 24.40
C THR A 708 13.50 -22.68 24.72
N GLY A 709 13.08 -23.43 23.68
CA GLY A 709 12.39 -24.72 23.83
C GLY A 709 10.92 -24.65 24.26
N THR A 710 10.36 -23.45 24.39
CA THR A 710 8.96 -23.27 24.78
C THR A 710 8.03 -23.46 23.59
N LYS A 711 6.97 -24.27 23.77
CA LYS A 711 5.97 -24.58 22.75
C LYS A 711 4.57 -24.60 23.36
N ILE A 712 3.65 -23.82 22.80
CA ILE A 712 2.28 -23.71 23.29
C ILE A 712 1.34 -24.08 22.15
N SER A 713 0.53 -25.12 22.33
CA SER A 713 -0.31 -25.64 21.25
C SER A 713 -1.72 -25.93 21.71
N ASN A 714 -2.71 -25.63 20.89
CA ASN A 714 -4.11 -25.91 21.19
C ASN A 714 -4.58 -25.28 22.52
N VAL A 715 -4.30 -23.99 22.71
CA VAL A 715 -4.76 -23.25 23.90
C VAL A 715 -5.80 -22.19 23.50
N TRP A 716 -6.93 -22.18 24.21
CA TRP A 716 -7.98 -21.16 24.08
C TRP A 716 -7.87 -20.15 25.22
N ILE A 717 -7.69 -18.86 24.93
CA ILE A 717 -7.64 -17.79 25.94
C ILE A 717 -8.74 -16.76 25.68
N GLU A 718 -9.51 -16.42 26.70
CA GLU A 718 -10.47 -15.30 26.65
C GLU A 718 -10.39 -14.38 27.87
N HIS A 719 -10.93 -13.16 27.70
CA HIS A 719 -11.16 -12.19 28.77
C HIS A 719 -9.92 -11.84 29.61
N ALA A 720 -8.75 -11.94 28.98
CA ALA A 720 -7.50 -11.38 29.47
C ALA A 720 -7.29 -9.96 28.92
N ASN A 721 -6.46 -9.16 29.58
CA ASN A 721 -5.93 -7.94 28.97
C ASN A 721 -5.15 -8.31 27.71
N VAL A 722 -4.04 -9.04 27.89
CA VAL A 722 -3.24 -9.60 26.79
C VAL A 722 -3.35 -11.11 26.81
N GLY A 723 -3.47 -11.76 25.65
CA GLY A 723 -3.43 -13.22 25.55
C GLY A 723 -2.06 -13.77 25.95
N VAL A 724 -1.01 -13.34 25.23
CA VAL A 724 0.39 -13.72 25.48
C VAL A 724 1.33 -12.51 25.35
N TRP A 725 2.12 -12.24 26.39
CA TRP A 725 3.17 -11.22 26.38
C TRP A 725 4.55 -11.87 26.50
N VAL A 726 5.31 -11.91 25.41
CA VAL A 726 6.62 -12.58 25.33
C VAL A 726 7.75 -11.57 25.52
N GLY A 727 8.41 -11.65 26.67
CA GLY A 727 9.58 -10.85 27.00
C GLY A 727 9.47 -10.21 28.37
N ARG A 728 10.64 -9.86 28.92
CA ARG A 728 10.78 -8.98 30.09
C ARG A 728 11.92 -8.03 29.83
N ASP A 729 11.80 -6.81 30.32
CA ASP A 729 12.86 -5.82 30.24
C ASP A 729 14.12 -6.30 30.95
N PHE A 730 15.29 -5.93 30.41
CA PHE A 730 16.57 -6.40 30.94
C PHE A 730 16.79 -6.01 32.41
N ASP A 731 16.28 -4.86 32.84
CA ASP A 731 16.39 -4.36 34.21
C ASP A 731 15.46 -5.07 35.22
N ASN A 732 14.55 -5.93 34.76
CA ASN A 732 13.67 -6.71 35.64
C ASN A 732 14.46 -7.63 36.59
N ILE A 733 15.15 -8.63 36.03
CA ILE A 733 16.09 -9.52 36.74
C ILE A 733 17.22 -9.86 35.75
N PRO A 734 18.33 -9.09 35.72
CA PRO A 734 19.38 -9.22 34.71
C PRO A 734 20.01 -10.61 34.60
N GLU A 735 20.07 -11.36 35.71
CA GLU A 735 20.65 -12.71 35.76
C GLU A 735 19.80 -13.74 35.00
N LEU A 736 18.51 -13.45 34.82
CA LEU A 736 17.57 -14.29 34.11
C LEU A 736 17.37 -13.83 32.66
N TRP A 737 18.15 -12.87 32.15
CA TRP A 737 18.04 -12.42 30.76
C TRP A 737 18.09 -13.60 29.78
N GLY A 738 17.05 -13.71 28.97
CA GLY A 738 16.86 -14.81 28.03
C GLY A 738 15.69 -14.50 27.12
N PRO A 739 15.91 -13.88 25.96
CA PRO A 739 14.83 -13.57 25.02
C PRO A 739 14.18 -14.85 24.51
N GLY A 740 12.91 -14.74 24.09
CA GLY A 740 12.23 -15.82 23.38
C GLY A 740 13.00 -16.20 22.11
N ASP A 741 13.37 -17.47 21.96
CA ASP A 741 14.12 -17.95 20.80
C ASP A 741 13.64 -19.33 20.36
N GLY A 742 13.13 -19.41 19.13
CA GLY A 742 12.57 -20.63 18.57
C GLY A 742 11.21 -21.01 19.19
N LEU A 743 10.42 -20.01 19.62
CA LEU A 743 9.10 -20.25 20.20
C LEU A 743 8.12 -20.76 19.15
N GLU A 744 7.20 -21.61 19.58
CA GLU A 744 6.15 -22.15 18.73
C GLU A 744 4.78 -21.98 19.40
N PHE A 745 3.90 -21.19 18.79
CA PHE A 745 2.49 -21.07 19.16
C PHE A 745 1.64 -21.63 18.02
N SER A 746 0.82 -22.64 18.30
CA SER A 746 0.04 -23.33 17.26
C SER A 746 -1.37 -23.70 17.68
N GLY A 747 -2.34 -23.60 16.77
CA GLY A 747 -3.73 -23.94 17.11
C GLY A 747 -4.32 -23.07 18.22
N MET A 748 -3.81 -21.84 18.41
CA MET A 748 -4.29 -20.95 19.46
C MET A 748 -5.68 -20.43 19.10
N ARG A 749 -6.55 -20.27 20.10
CA ARG A 749 -7.81 -19.51 19.98
C ARG A 749 -7.77 -18.36 20.98
N ILE A 750 -7.42 -17.16 20.54
CA ILE A 750 -7.35 -16.00 21.45
C ILE A 750 -8.49 -15.06 21.11
N ARG A 751 -9.43 -14.89 22.05
CA ARG A 751 -10.66 -14.14 21.81
C ARG A 751 -10.93 -13.12 22.90
N ASN A 752 -11.63 -12.05 22.55
CA ASN A 752 -12.23 -11.11 23.51
C ASN A 752 -11.21 -10.49 24.50
N THR A 753 -9.98 -10.20 24.06
CA THR A 753 -8.94 -9.56 24.88
C THR A 753 -9.11 -8.04 24.94
N TYR A 754 -8.53 -7.40 25.94
CA TYR A 754 -8.60 -5.93 26.09
C TYR A 754 -7.43 -5.18 25.46
N ALA A 755 -6.36 -5.90 25.11
CA ALA A 755 -5.17 -5.47 24.41
C ALA A 755 -4.77 -6.59 23.43
N ASP A 756 -3.48 -6.78 23.21
CA ASP A 756 -2.91 -7.68 22.21
C ASP A 756 -3.33 -9.14 22.35
N GLY A 757 -3.34 -9.86 21.23
CA GLY A 757 -3.45 -11.32 21.23
C GLY A 757 -2.12 -11.97 21.64
N ILE A 758 -1.09 -11.85 20.81
CA ILE A 758 0.29 -12.27 21.12
C ILE A 758 1.27 -11.16 20.71
N ASN A 759 2.09 -10.70 21.65
CA ASN A 759 3.15 -9.73 21.38
C ASN A 759 4.55 -10.35 21.63
N PHE A 760 5.39 -10.35 20.60
CA PHE A 760 6.80 -10.73 20.65
C PHE A 760 7.67 -9.50 20.89
N THR A 761 8.33 -9.45 22.04
CA THR A 761 9.12 -8.29 22.42
C THR A 761 10.48 -8.66 23.06
N ASN A 762 11.23 -7.66 23.53
CA ASN A 762 12.55 -7.80 24.19
C ASN A 762 13.56 -8.74 23.45
N GLY A 763 13.68 -8.61 22.12
CA GLY A 763 14.64 -9.39 21.33
C GLY A 763 14.19 -10.81 20.97
N THR A 764 12.88 -11.08 21.05
CA THR A 764 12.29 -12.36 20.60
C THR A 764 12.63 -12.65 19.14
N ARG A 765 13.10 -13.86 18.85
CA ARG A 765 13.63 -14.23 17.55
C ARG A 765 13.32 -15.67 17.13
N ASN A 766 13.44 -15.98 15.85
CA ASN A 766 13.19 -17.32 15.27
C ASN A 766 11.84 -17.93 15.66
N SER A 767 10.87 -17.11 16.07
CA SER A 767 9.65 -17.56 16.74
C SER A 767 8.46 -17.53 15.79
N THR A 768 7.52 -18.46 15.97
CA THR A 768 6.40 -18.65 15.04
C THR A 768 5.07 -18.71 15.78
N VAL A 769 4.10 -17.91 15.32
CA VAL A 769 2.67 -18.14 15.57
C VAL A 769 2.05 -18.66 14.29
N PHE A 770 1.50 -19.87 14.32
CA PHE A 770 0.90 -20.46 13.15
C PHE A 770 -0.42 -21.17 13.38
N ASN A 771 -1.24 -21.25 12.33
CA ASN A 771 -2.50 -21.99 12.33
C ASN A 771 -3.41 -21.65 13.52
N SER A 772 -3.52 -20.36 13.83
CA SER A 772 -4.21 -19.86 15.03
C SER A 772 -5.32 -18.86 14.67
N SER A 773 -6.38 -18.82 15.48
CA SER A 773 -7.51 -17.90 15.30
C SER A 773 -7.56 -16.83 16.37
N PHE A 774 -7.75 -15.58 15.95
CA PHE A 774 -7.88 -14.41 16.81
C PHE A 774 -9.20 -13.72 16.51
N ARG A 775 -9.99 -13.39 17.54
CA ARG A 775 -11.26 -12.66 17.35
C ARG A 775 -11.50 -11.63 18.46
N THR A 776 -11.88 -10.40 18.13
CA THR A 776 -12.20 -9.36 19.13
C THR A 776 -11.01 -9.03 20.06
N THR A 777 -9.80 -8.84 19.51
CA THR A 777 -8.64 -8.36 20.29
C THR A 777 -8.71 -6.85 20.50
N GLY A 778 -8.17 -6.37 21.63
CA GLY A 778 -8.27 -4.96 22.04
C GLY A 778 -7.06 -4.09 21.82
N ASP A 779 -6.10 -4.65 21.10
CA ASP A 779 -5.02 -3.97 20.38
C ASP A 779 -4.56 -4.96 19.29
N ASP A 780 -3.33 -4.85 18.83
CA ASP A 780 -2.73 -5.72 17.83
C ASP A 780 -2.98 -7.21 18.11
N ALA A 781 -3.69 -7.90 17.20
CA ALA A 781 -3.95 -9.32 17.41
C ALA A 781 -2.63 -10.13 17.44
N LEU A 782 -1.68 -9.75 16.58
CA LEU A 782 -0.31 -10.25 16.58
C LEU A 782 0.68 -9.09 16.42
N ALA A 783 1.68 -9.01 17.29
CA ALA A 783 2.68 -7.96 17.24
C ALA A 783 4.11 -8.49 17.36
N VAL A 784 5.03 -7.85 16.65
CA VAL A 784 6.47 -7.85 16.99
C VAL A 784 6.83 -6.44 17.41
N TRP A 785 7.23 -6.23 18.66
CA TRP A 785 7.80 -4.98 19.13
C TRP A 785 9.28 -5.15 19.46
N ALA A 786 10.14 -4.70 18.56
CA ALA A 786 11.59 -4.73 18.73
C ALA A 786 12.05 -3.63 19.72
N ASN A 787 11.55 -3.64 20.95
CA ASN A 787 11.84 -2.61 21.94
C ASN A 787 13.34 -2.55 22.34
N LYS A 788 13.78 -1.42 22.90
CA LYS A 788 15.18 -1.15 23.26
C LYS A 788 15.61 -1.62 24.66
N TYR A 789 14.68 -2.13 25.47
CA TYR A 789 14.89 -2.57 26.85
C TYR A 789 15.48 -3.98 26.91
N VAL A 790 16.62 -4.14 26.22
CA VAL A 790 17.33 -5.39 26.03
C VAL A 790 18.76 -5.28 26.55
N LYS A 791 19.43 -6.42 26.78
CA LYS A 791 20.80 -6.43 27.31
C LYS A 791 21.80 -5.75 26.38
N ASN A 792 21.73 -6.03 25.08
CA ASN A 792 22.57 -5.38 24.07
C ASN A 792 21.77 -5.07 22.81
N GLN A 793 21.50 -3.79 22.56
CA GLN A 793 20.70 -3.33 21.42
C GLN A 793 21.32 -3.64 20.04
N ALA A 794 22.61 -4.00 19.97
CA ALA A 794 23.26 -4.42 18.73
C ALA A 794 23.12 -5.94 18.46
N VAL A 795 22.64 -6.73 19.42
CA VAL A 795 22.58 -8.20 19.35
C VAL A 795 21.17 -8.74 19.62
N ASP A 796 20.44 -8.10 20.53
CA ASP A 796 19.13 -8.51 21.00
C ASP A 796 17.99 -7.79 20.27
N ILE A 797 18.10 -7.74 18.94
CA ILE A 797 17.07 -7.19 18.06
C ILE A 797 16.05 -8.30 17.77
N ALA A 798 14.75 -7.98 17.75
CA ALA A 798 13.75 -8.98 17.37
C ALA A 798 13.88 -9.31 15.87
N HIS A 799 14.02 -10.59 15.51
CA HIS A 799 14.24 -10.98 14.13
C HIS A 799 13.78 -12.39 13.74
N ASP A 800 13.57 -12.61 12.45
CA ASP A 800 13.20 -13.90 11.86
C ASP A 800 11.92 -14.53 12.46
N ASN A 801 11.02 -13.68 12.98
CA ASN A 801 9.73 -14.10 13.52
C ASN A 801 8.69 -14.27 12.40
N LYS A 802 7.73 -15.18 12.61
CA LYS A 802 6.81 -15.62 11.56
C LYS A 802 5.37 -15.68 12.08
N PHE A 803 4.47 -15.02 11.36
CA PHE A 803 3.03 -15.14 11.55
C PHE A 803 2.43 -15.82 10.30
N LEU A 804 2.12 -17.11 10.43
CA LEU A 804 1.83 -18.01 9.31
C LEU A 804 0.43 -18.64 9.41
N ASN A 805 -0.38 -18.55 8.36
CA ASN A 805 -1.67 -19.26 8.29
C ASN A 805 -2.59 -18.92 9.48
N ASN A 806 -2.70 -17.65 9.89
CA ASN A 806 -3.60 -17.24 10.98
C ASN A 806 -4.88 -16.62 10.42
N THR A 807 -5.99 -16.79 11.14
CA THR A 807 -7.25 -16.08 10.87
C THR A 807 -7.48 -15.06 11.96
N ILE A 808 -7.59 -13.78 11.60
CA ILE A 808 -7.76 -12.65 12.52
C ILE A 808 -9.04 -11.93 12.14
N GLN A 809 -9.94 -11.75 13.10
CA GLN A 809 -11.23 -11.14 12.90
C GLN A 809 -11.49 -10.08 13.96
N LEU A 810 -12.02 -8.94 13.54
CA LEU A 810 -12.65 -7.98 14.44
C LEU A 810 -11.74 -7.43 15.56
N PRO A 811 -10.43 -7.12 15.37
CA PRO A 811 -9.72 -6.29 16.34
C PRO A 811 -10.54 -5.01 16.58
N TRP A 812 -11.00 -4.82 17.83
CA TRP A 812 -11.83 -3.68 18.18
C TRP A 812 -10.99 -2.41 18.38
N ARG A 813 -9.67 -2.57 18.44
CA ARG A 813 -8.66 -1.52 18.41
C ARG A 813 -7.39 -2.02 17.72
N ALA A 814 -6.65 -1.09 17.09
CA ALA A 814 -5.34 -1.31 16.49
C ALA A 814 -5.37 -2.35 15.36
N ASN A 815 -4.28 -3.09 15.16
CA ASN A 815 -4.06 -3.83 13.93
C ASN A 815 -4.53 -5.28 13.99
N GLY A 816 -4.69 -5.88 12.82
CA GLY A 816 -4.62 -7.33 12.73
C GLY A 816 -3.20 -7.81 13.08
N ILE A 817 -2.20 -7.34 12.35
CA ILE A 817 -0.80 -7.69 12.56
C ILE A 817 0.06 -6.42 12.53
N ALA A 818 0.92 -6.23 13.52
CA ALA A 818 1.88 -5.14 13.56
C ALA A 818 3.33 -5.62 13.70
N VAL A 819 4.25 -4.92 13.04
CA VAL A 819 5.69 -5.07 13.27
C VAL A 819 6.27 -3.68 13.51
N TYR A 820 6.91 -3.53 14.67
CA TYR A 820 7.59 -2.32 15.09
C TYR A 820 9.10 -2.60 15.18
N GLY A 821 9.81 -2.33 14.08
CA GLY A 821 11.25 -2.55 13.96
C GLY A 821 11.70 -3.99 13.74
N GLY A 822 13.01 -4.23 13.87
CA GLY A 822 13.62 -5.55 13.68
C GLY A 822 13.88 -5.94 12.22
N TYR A 823 14.20 -7.22 11.96
CA TYR A 823 14.53 -7.71 10.61
C TYR A 823 14.11 -9.16 10.36
N GLY A 824 14.00 -9.56 9.10
CA GLY A 824 13.71 -10.97 8.74
C GLY A 824 12.29 -11.44 9.07
N ASN A 825 11.42 -10.54 9.55
CA ASN A 825 10.06 -10.89 9.98
C ASN A 825 9.16 -11.21 8.76
N ARG A 826 8.26 -12.19 8.94
CA ARG A 826 7.41 -12.73 7.86
C ARG A 826 5.94 -12.79 8.29
N ILE A 827 5.07 -12.24 7.44
CA ILE A 827 3.62 -12.23 7.60
C ILE A 827 3.02 -12.93 6.38
N GLU A 828 2.68 -14.21 6.52
CA GLU A 828 2.34 -15.05 5.37
C GLU A 828 1.04 -15.85 5.52
N ASN A 829 0.28 -15.94 4.43
CA ASN A 829 -0.92 -16.77 4.32
C ASN A 829 -2.00 -16.44 5.37
N ASN A 830 -2.07 -15.23 5.90
CA ASN A 830 -3.07 -14.87 6.90
C ASN A 830 -4.37 -14.37 6.24
N LEU A 831 -5.49 -14.58 6.93
CA LEU A 831 -6.77 -13.93 6.66
C LEU A 831 -7.04 -12.91 7.75
N ILE A 832 -7.32 -11.67 7.37
CA ILE A 832 -7.60 -10.58 8.31
C ILE A 832 -8.91 -9.94 7.90
N TYR A 833 -9.84 -9.85 8.84
CA TYR A 833 -11.18 -9.32 8.63
C TYR A 833 -11.47 -8.19 9.61
N ASP A 834 -12.14 -7.17 9.09
CA ASP A 834 -12.98 -6.29 9.89
C ASP A 834 -12.28 -5.55 11.04
N THR A 835 -11.06 -5.02 10.81
CA THR A 835 -10.39 -4.15 11.80
C THR A 835 -11.19 -2.87 12.01
N MET A 836 -11.33 -2.40 13.26
CA MET A 836 -12.21 -1.25 13.55
C MET A 836 -11.61 0.11 13.15
N ASN A 837 -10.44 0.45 13.68
CA ASN A 837 -9.89 1.81 13.65
C ASN A 837 -8.49 1.92 13.02
N TYR A 838 -7.87 0.78 12.70
CA TYR A 838 -6.48 0.69 12.25
C TYR A 838 -6.34 -0.33 11.10
N PRO A 839 -5.15 -0.42 10.48
CA PRO A 839 -4.85 -1.35 9.39
C PRO A 839 -5.08 -2.83 9.72
N GLY A 840 -5.21 -3.64 8.67
CA GLY A 840 -5.05 -5.08 8.81
C GLY A 840 -3.58 -5.44 9.09
N ILE A 841 -2.64 -4.81 8.37
CA ILE A 841 -1.20 -4.98 8.59
C ILE A 841 -0.52 -3.61 8.71
N MET A 842 0.32 -3.44 9.74
CA MET A 842 1.11 -2.21 9.94
C MET A 842 2.59 -2.50 10.15
N LEU A 843 3.43 -1.75 9.44
CA LEU A 843 4.87 -1.63 9.73
C LEU A 843 5.12 -0.21 10.21
N ALA A 844 5.63 -0.03 11.43
CA ALA A 844 5.74 1.32 11.99
C ALA A 844 6.92 1.52 12.95
N THR A 845 7.30 2.78 13.16
CA THR A 845 8.40 3.17 14.05
C THR A 845 7.95 4.09 15.20
N ASP A 846 6.64 4.20 15.42
CA ASP A 846 5.99 5.08 16.40
C ASP A 846 5.99 4.57 17.86
N HIS A 847 6.58 3.40 18.10
CA HIS A 847 6.74 2.80 19.44
C HIS A 847 8.21 2.73 19.90
N ASP A 848 9.03 3.68 19.45
CA ASP A 848 10.47 3.76 19.77
C ASP A 848 11.23 2.42 19.62
N PRO A 849 11.08 1.70 18.48
CA PRO A 849 11.70 0.39 18.31
C PRO A 849 13.17 0.52 17.92
N LEU A 850 13.92 -0.57 18.12
CA LEU A 850 15.17 -0.82 17.42
C LEU A 850 14.89 -0.84 15.90
N PRO A 851 15.77 -0.23 15.06
CA PRO A 851 15.43 0.07 13.68
C PRO A 851 15.08 -1.16 12.84
N PHE A 852 14.25 -0.92 11.81
CA PHE A 852 14.12 -1.88 10.73
C PHE A 852 15.45 -2.08 9.99
N SER A 853 15.75 -3.33 9.68
CA SER A 853 16.84 -3.69 8.77
C SER A 853 16.48 -4.97 8.00
N GLY A 854 17.31 -5.34 7.03
CA GLY A 854 17.04 -6.54 6.22
C GLY A 854 15.69 -6.50 5.51
N GLN A 855 15.10 -7.68 5.27
CA GLN A 855 13.79 -7.81 4.62
C GLN A 855 12.67 -8.01 5.65
N THR A 856 11.54 -7.33 5.46
CA THR A 856 10.25 -7.72 6.05
C THR A 856 9.32 -8.18 4.93
N LEU A 857 8.81 -9.41 5.02
CA LEU A 857 7.99 -10.05 3.98
C LEU A 857 6.51 -10.08 4.38
N ILE A 858 5.66 -9.51 3.54
CA ILE A 858 4.20 -9.63 3.58
C ILE A 858 3.79 -10.42 2.33
N ALA A 859 3.42 -11.69 2.47
CA ALA A 859 3.10 -12.52 1.31
C ALA A 859 1.80 -13.31 1.46
N ASN A 860 1.04 -13.39 0.37
CA ASN A 860 -0.08 -14.32 0.26
C ASN A 860 -1.20 -14.10 1.31
N ASN A 861 -1.38 -12.87 1.82
CA ASN A 861 -2.44 -12.55 2.79
C ASN A 861 -3.74 -12.15 2.08
N ALA A 862 -4.89 -12.24 2.76
CA ALA A 862 -6.12 -11.57 2.35
C ALA A 862 -6.62 -10.65 3.46
N LEU A 863 -6.89 -9.40 3.13
CA LEU A 863 -7.40 -8.39 4.04
C LEU A 863 -8.78 -7.98 3.55
N HIS A 864 -9.80 -8.23 4.37
CA HIS A 864 -11.18 -7.95 4.07
C HIS A 864 -11.67 -6.86 5.01
N ARG A 865 -12.13 -5.74 4.44
CA ARG A 865 -12.78 -4.67 5.22
C ARG A 865 -11.90 -4.10 6.33
N CYS A 866 -10.58 -4.09 6.10
CA CYS A 866 -9.60 -3.52 7.00
C CYS A 866 -9.35 -2.02 6.74
N GLY A 867 -8.68 -1.37 7.69
CA GLY A 867 -8.49 0.08 7.72
C GLY A 867 -9.62 0.77 8.49
N GLY A 868 -9.40 2.01 8.90
CA GLY A 868 -10.33 2.76 9.73
C GLY A 868 -9.81 4.16 10.04
N VAL A 869 -10.37 4.80 11.06
CA VAL A 869 -9.91 6.11 11.54
C VAL A 869 -9.54 6.08 13.01
N PHE A 870 -8.58 6.92 13.38
CA PHE A 870 -8.19 7.12 14.78
C PHE A 870 -7.80 8.59 15.06
N TRP A 871 -7.63 8.92 16.35
CA TRP A 871 -7.31 10.27 16.83
C TRP A 871 -8.46 11.27 16.58
N GLY A 872 -9.63 10.98 17.17
CA GLY A 872 -10.83 11.79 16.96
C GLY A 872 -11.28 11.80 15.50
N GLU A 873 -11.08 10.66 14.83
CA GLU A 873 -11.31 10.46 13.40
C GLU A 873 -10.43 11.31 12.45
N ALA A 874 -9.41 11.99 12.98
CA ALA A 874 -8.56 12.89 12.20
C ALA A 874 -7.55 12.16 11.30
N GLN A 875 -7.25 10.89 11.58
CA GLN A 875 -6.29 10.11 10.80
C GLN A 875 -6.94 8.88 10.18
N GLU A 876 -6.91 8.82 8.85
CA GLU A 876 -7.33 7.68 8.04
C GLU A 876 -6.20 6.65 7.90
N PHE A 877 -6.53 5.37 7.99
CA PHE A 877 -5.62 4.25 7.83
C PHE A 877 -6.09 3.29 6.74
N GLY A 878 -5.18 2.92 5.84
CA GLY A 878 -5.41 1.90 4.82
C GLY A 878 -5.33 0.47 5.37
N ALA A 879 -5.67 -0.52 4.55
CA ALA A 879 -5.63 -1.92 4.95
C ALA A 879 -4.19 -2.42 5.24
N ILE A 880 -3.21 -1.97 4.45
CA ILE A 880 -1.78 -2.12 4.76
C ILE A 880 -1.19 -0.72 4.92
N THR A 881 -0.56 -0.41 6.05
CA THR A 881 0.05 0.89 6.29
C THR A 881 1.52 0.77 6.67
N LEU A 882 2.37 1.55 6.01
CA LEU A 882 3.77 1.74 6.38
C LEU A 882 3.91 3.14 6.96
N PHE A 883 4.30 3.23 8.24
CA PHE A 883 4.37 4.47 8.99
C PHE A 883 5.77 4.70 9.60
N PRO A 884 6.70 5.31 8.84
CA PRO A 884 8.04 5.62 9.32
C PRO A 884 8.02 6.92 10.17
N GLN A 885 7.41 6.88 11.36
CA GLN A 885 7.21 8.09 12.19
C GLN A 885 8.52 8.83 12.51
N ASN A 886 9.59 8.12 12.85
CA ASN A 886 10.88 8.71 13.22
C ASN A 886 12.08 8.00 12.55
N LEU A 887 11.96 6.71 12.25
CA LEU A 887 13.01 5.89 11.64
C LEU A 887 12.58 5.32 10.27
N PRO A 888 13.52 5.07 9.33
CA PRO A 888 13.22 4.44 8.05
C PRO A 888 12.68 3.01 8.16
N ILE A 889 11.94 2.58 7.14
CA ILE A 889 11.44 1.20 6.97
C ILE A 889 11.92 0.64 5.62
N PRO A 890 13.17 0.14 5.52
CA PRO A 890 13.72 -0.45 4.31
C PRO A 890 13.30 -1.92 4.12
N GLY A 891 13.51 -2.44 2.90
CA GLY A 891 13.47 -3.88 2.61
C GLY A 891 12.08 -4.52 2.69
N VAL A 892 11.02 -3.74 2.47
CA VAL A 892 9.65 -4.25 2.48
C VAL A 892 9.34 -4.94 1.15
N VAL A 893 8.85 -6.18 1.24
CA VAL A 893 8.32 -6.94 0.10
C VAL A 893 6.87 -7.29 0.38
N ILE A 894 5.97 -6.88 -0.51
CA ILE A 894 4.55 -7.21 -0.49
C ILE A 894 4.24 -8.03 -1.74
N ARG A 895 3.75 -9.26 -1.60
CA ARG A 895 3.39 -10.07 -2.77
C ARG A 895 2.20 -10.98 -2.60
N ASP A 896 1.56 -11.35 -3.70
CA ASP A 896 0.47 -12.33 -3.77
C ASP A 896 -0.71 -12.03 -2.82
N THR A 897 -0.85 -10.75 -2.43
CA THR A 897 -1.75 -10.30 -1.35
C THR A 897 -3.00 -9.67 -1.93
N GLU A 898 -4.14 -9.95 -1.32
CA GLU A 898 -5.44 -9.36 -1.68
C GLU A 898 -5.90 -8.38 -0.61
N VAL A 899 -6.37 -7.21 -1.05
CA VAL A 899 -7.04 -6.21 -0.22
C VAL A 899 -8.41 -5.97 -0.81
N LEU A 900 -9.45 -6.29 -0.04
CA LEU A 900 -10.83 -6.31 -0.51
C LEU A 900 -11.69 -5.44 0.40
N ASP A 901 -12.43 -4.52 -0.19
CA ASP A 901 -13.43 -3.72 0.51
C ASP A 901 -12.85 -2.85 1.65
N SER A 902 -11.62 -2.32 1.50
CA SER A 902 -10.94 -1.53 2.54
C SER A 902 -11.76 -0.30 2.93
N THR A 903 -11.70 0.09 4.21
CA THR A 903 -12.45 1.26 4.70
C THR A 903 -11.94 2.53 4.03
N TYR A 904 -10.62 2.73 4.05
CA TYR A 904 -9.94 3.79 3.32
C TYR A 904 -9.03 3.17 2.25
N ASP A 905 -7.74 3.43 2.31
CA ASP A 905 -6.80 3.04 1.26
C ASP A 905 -6.54 1.53 1.23
N GLY A 906 -6.11 1.01 0.09
CA GLY A 906 -5.60 -0.36 0.01
C GLY A 906 -4.23 -0.47 0.68
N ILE A 907 -3.22 0.18 0.09
CA ILE A 907 -1.86 0.31 0.65
C ILE A 907 -1.56 1.79 0.88
N GLN A 908 -1.15 2.14 2.10
CA GLN A 908 -0.87 3.52 2.52
C GLN A 908 0.61 3.69 2.90
N PHE A 909 1.30 4.60 2.21
CA PHE A 909 2.62 5.12 2.58
C PHE A 909 2.41 6.41 3.37
N LYS A 910 2.44 6.29 4.70
CA LYS A 910 2.07 7.36 5.62
C LYS A 910 3.22 8.35 5.83
N THR A 911 2.88 9.62 6.02
CA THR A 911 3.85 10.69 6.29
C THR A 911 4.48 10.52 7.67
N GLY A 912 5.80 10.65 7.75
CA GLY A 912 6.58 10.58 8.98
C GLY A 912 8.00 11.11 8.81
N GLY A 913 8.78 11.05 9.89
CA GLY A 913 10.17 11.52 9.99
C GLY A 913 11.21 10.60 9.34
N GLY A 914 10.86 9.35 8.98
CA GLY A 914 11.70 8.42 8.22
C GLY A 914 11.32 8.32 6.73
N GLU A 915 11.93 7.37 6.02
CA GLU A 915 11.64 7.06 4.60
C GLU A 915 11.34 5.57 4.42
N MET A 916 10.71 5.22 3.29
CA MET A 916 10.35 3.84 2.92
C MET A 916 10.98 3.49 1.55
N PRO A 917 12.27 3.16 1.49
CA PRO A 917 12.98 2.98 0.22
C PRO A 917 12.73 1.58 -0.38
N ASN A 918 12.55 1.55 -1.70
CA ASN A 918 12.56 0.34 -2.52
C ASN A 918 11.54 -0.73 -2.10
N VAL A 919 10.33 -0.33 -1.74
CA VAL A 919 9.23 -1.26 -1.44
C VAL A 919 8.86 -2.03 -2.70
N ALA A 920 8.97 -3.36 -2.69
CA ALA A 920 8.61 -4.20 -3.82
C ALA A 920 7.17 -4.70 -3.67
N ILE A 921 6.31 -4.45 -4.65
CA ILE A 921 4.90 -4.86 -4.65
C ILE A 921 4.63 -5.71 -5.89
N THR A 922 4.32 -6.99 -5.71
CA THR A 922 4.19 -7.95 -6.83
C THR A 922 2.96 -8.84 -6.72
N ASN A 923 2.19 -9.02 -7.80
CA ASN A 923 0.99 -9.88 -7.80
C ASN A 923 -0.04 -9.47 -6.73
N VAL A 924 -0.25 -8.18 -6.50
CA VAL A 924 -1.20 -7.69 -5.50
C VAL A 924 -2.51 -7.30 -6.17
N ARG A 925 -3.64 -7.70 -5.59
CA ARG A 925 -4.97 -7.26 -6.00
C ARG A 925 -5.59 -6.39 -4.93
N ILE A 926 -5.99 -5.18 -5.31
CA ILE A 926 -6.73 -4.25 -4.46
C ILE A 926 -8.08 -4.00 -5.14
N ASP A 927 -9.16 -4.27 -4.44
CA ASP A 927 -10.51 -4.07 -4.96
C ASP A 927 -11.37 -3.37 -3.93
N LYS A 928 -12.06 -2.31 -4.37
CA LYS A 928 -13.05 -1.58 -3.58
C LYS A 928 -12.49 -0.89 -2.34
N SER A 929 -11.61 0.10 -2.53
CA SER A 929 -11.24 1.03 -1.47
C SER A 929 -12.34 2.08 -1.27
N ASN A 930 -13.20 1.90 -0.27
CA ASN A 930 -14.50 2.60 -0.18
C ASN A 930 -14.37 4.12 -0.03
N ASN A 931 -13.43 4.58 0.78
CA ASN A 931 -13.24 6.01 1.08
C ASN A 931 -11.80 6.46 0.79
N GLY A 932 -11.01 5.67 0.08
CA GLY A 932 -9.58 5.86 -0.14
C GLY A 932 -9.12 5.56 -1.56
N ALA A 933 -7.80 5.64 -1.75
CA ALA A 933 -7.13 5.22 -2.97
C ALA A 933 -6.79 3.73 -2.93
N GLY A 934 -6.52 3.11 -4.09
CA GLY A 934 -5.94 1.77 -4.09
C GLY A 934 -4.57 1.78 -3.41
N ILE A 935 -3.67 2.65 -3.87
CA ILE A 935 -2.39 2.96 -3.25
C ILE A 935 -2.32 4.46 -2.98
N LEU A 936 -2.04 4.86 -1.74
CA LEU A 936 -1.87 6.26 -1.33
C LEU A 936 -0.43 6.52 -0.89
N ALA A 937 0.22 7.55 -1.45
CA ALA A 937 1.40 8.18 -0.87
C ALA A 937 1.05 9.56 -0.32
N MET A 938 1.12 9.70 1.01
CA MET A 938 0.70 10.92 1.70
C MET A 938 1.66 12.09 1.46
N GLY A 939 1.17 13.31 1.69
CA GLY A 939 1.93 14.55 1.57
C GLY A 939 3.07 14.58 2.59
N GLY A 940 4.32 14.54 2.11
CA GLY A 940 5.52 14.40 2.94
C GLY A 940 6.07 12.98 3.04
N ALA A 941 5.41 11.96 2.48
CA ALA A 941 6.00 10.62 2.35
C ALA A 941 7.26 10.66 1.46
N ARG A 942 8.27 9.86 1.82
CA ARG A 942 9.58 9.78 1.14
C ARG A 942 10.00 8.33 0.93
N GLY A 943 10.70 8.06 -0.16
CA GLY A 943 11.15 6.72 -0.55
C GLY A 943 10.62 6.32 -1.92
N SER A 944 10.49 5.01 -2.15
CA SER A 944 10.04 4.48 -3.43
C SER A 944 9.31 3.15 -3.31
N ALA A 945 8.40 2.89 -4.24
CA ALA A 945 7.82 1.57 -4.47
C ALA A 945 7.91 1.18 -5.95
N THR A 946 8.09 -0.11 -6.22
CA THR A 946 8.03 -0.70 -7.55
C THR A 946 6.88 -1.69 -7.61
N LEU A 947 5.97 -1.47 -8.54
CA LEU A 947 4.80 -2.30 -8.80
C LEU A 947 5.10 -3.29 -9.93
N THR A 948 4.64 -4.53 -9.80
CA THR A 948 4.72 -5.54 -10.86
C THR A 948 3.49 -6.43 -10.78
N ASN A 949 2.66 -6.45 -11.84
CA ASN A 949 1.42 -7.23 -11.85
C ASN A 949 0.49 -6.86 -10.67
N VAL A 950 0.21 -5.57 -10.50
CA VAL A 950 -0.71 -5.06 -9.47
C VAL A 950 -2.03 -4.69 -10.13
N THR A 951 -3.13 -5.31 -9.67
CA THR A 951 -4.48 -4.99 -10.17
C THR A 951 -5.22 -4.16 -9.15
N ILE A 952 -5.69 -2.97 -9.54
CA ILE A 952 -6.47 -2.09 -8.68
C ILE A 952 -7.81 -1.77 -9.35
N THR A 953 -8.91 -2.07 -8.67
CA THR A 953 -10.28 -1.83 -9.17
C THR A 953 -11.16 -1.17 -8.12
N ASN A 954 -12.11 -0.34 -8.57
CA ASN A 954 -13.20 0.21 -7.74
C ASN A 954 -12.76 1.07 -6.52
N SER A 955 -11.60 1.73 -6.55
CA SER A 955 -11.16 2.64 -5.48
C SER A 955 -11.75 4.04 -5.63
N ALA A 956 -12.31 4.60 -4.54
CA ALA A 956 -13.08 5.83 -4.57
C ALA A 956 -12.27 7.10 -4.89
N LYS A 957 -11.02 7.20 -4.40
CA LYS A 957 -10.15 8.35 -4.64
C LYS A 957 -9.17 8.14 -5.83
N GLY A 958 -9.25 7.00 -6.51
CA GLY A 958 -8.39 6.62 -7.63
C GLY A 958 -7.47 5.43 -7.33
N ASN A 959 -6.85 4.87 -8.38
CA ASN A 959 -6.05 3.65 -8.24
C ASN A 959 -4.72 3.91 -7.52
N ILE A 960 -3.97 4.91 -7.95
CA ILE A 960 -2.70 5.33 -7.35
C ILE A 960 -2.78 6.85 -7.14
N VAL A 961 -2.66 7.28 -5.89
CA VAL A 961 -2.75 8.69 -5.50
C VAL A 961 -1.47 9.11 -4.80
N ARG A 962 -0.91 10.24 -5.24
CA ARG A 962 0.18 10.92 -4.57
C ARG A 962 -0.30 12.30 -4.15
N GLU A 963 -0.33 12.56 -2.86
CA GLU A 963 -0.77 13.86 -2.34
C GLU A 963 0.30 14.95 -2.60
N PRO A 964 -0.13 16.22 -2.74
CA PRO A 964 0.79 17.34 -2.84
C PRO A 964 1.85 17.34 -1.72
N GLY A 965 3.11 17.59 -2.08
CA GLY A 965 4.23 17.58 -1.13
C GLY A 965 4.83 16.19 -0.86
N SER A 966 4.31 15.12 -1.45
CA SER A 966 4.94 13.80 -1.41
C SER A 966 6.14 13.71 -2.36
N SER A 967 7.32 13.36 -1.85
CA SER A 967 8.49 13.04 -2.69
C SER A 967 8.62 11.53 -2.96
N PHE A 968 7.66 10.73 -2.50
CA PHE A 968 7.63 9.28 -2.69
C PHE A 968 7.45 8.92 -4.16
N VAL A 969 8.27 8.02 -4.69
CA VAL A 969 8.20 7.61 -6.11
C VAL A 969 7.49 6.27 -6.24
N ILE A 970 6.54 6.15 -7.17
CA ILE A 970 5.90 4.88 -7.51
C ILE A 970 6.25 4.57 -8.96
N ASN A 971 6.93 3.44 -9.19
CA ASN A 971 7.36 2.97 -10.50
C ASN A 971 6.63 1.68 -10.87
N GLY A 972 6.47 1.40 -12.18
CA GLY A 972 5.91 0.15 -12.71
C GLY A 972 4.51 0.31 -13.29
N ASP A 973 4.13 -0.68 -14.11
CA ASP A 973 2.84 -0.78 -14.82
C ASP A 973 1.85 -1.72 -14.12
#